data_AF-A0A9X2KY06-F1
#
_entry.id   AF-A0A9X2KY06-F1
#
_cell.length_a   1.000
_cell.length_b   1.000
_cell.length_c   1.000
_cell.angle_alpha   90.00
_cell.angle_beta   90.00
_cell.angle_gamma   90.00
#
_symmetry.space_group_name_H-M   'P 1'
#
loop_
_entity.id
_entity.type
_entity.pdbx_description
1 polymer ?
#
loop_
_entity_poly.entity_id
_entity_poly.type
_entity_poly.pdbx_seq_one_letter_code
_entity_poly.pdbx_strand_id
1 'polypeptide(L)'
;MLSKIKRHPKLKWTLIIVLSGIALFFLFFGSIYFGMWGKIPSSSELSQLNQNKATQVLASNGELIGKFYVYDRQPIDFSEFPPHLIEALIATEDARFYEHDGIDNRSLLRVFFKSILLQDESAGGGSTITLQLAKNLYGRRDFGMFGIVINKMQEAIIAKRLEDIYSKNDILELYLNTVPFSDNTYGIESASLKFFNKNTSELNLEESAVLIGMLKASHYYNPRIFPERSRLRRDVVLMQMAKYDYLTQAEAEEAKMLPLLLDYKSYSHDEGIAPYFREQVRKDVTGILDTLKNKDGKKFNIYRDGLIVHTTLDFKMQQLAEEAMREHMAELQVQHEKSYGNYAPWIRNKEILNDALKKTESYQKLQKQGLNESEIRTRLEEKHPTEVFEYDGIKTKNISTIDSLVHYLKFVNSGLLAVEPQTGSVKAWVGGVDFRFFKYDHVSQSKRQVGSTFKPIVYTAALESGMDPCSYFSVREVTYEDGWTPSNSSSEGDDPHMNYNLKTALSKSMNTIAVKVLMETGIGNVIEQARRMGIESKLPAVPSIALGTASLSLSELTSAYTSYVNEGYTSKPFYITHIQDANGNTLAKFEPKISANKAFSDETRKIMINMMEATVNEGTASRLRYSYGLQNDIAGKTGTTQDNKDGWFVGITPNLVCLTWVGADDHRIGFKNTAIGQGANTALPIFAKLMQQLNADSEFSKITNARFEPLSPSLRDMMECPPQERDNFLERLFSGKDEKSSEPKKEKKKKGFFKRLFGKKDDN
;
A
#
# COMPACT_ATOMS: atom_id res chain seq x y z
N MET A 1 50.87 -41.66 -39.38
CA MET A 1 50.80 -40.82 -38.16
C MET A 1 50.57 -41.64 -36.89
N LEU A 2 49.58 -42.55 -36.88
CA LEU A 2 49.27 -43.43 -35.73
C LEU A 2 50.40 -44.38 -35.28
N SER A 3 51.32 -44.76 -36.17
CA SER A 3 52.47 -45.63 -35.85
C SER A 3 53.61 -44.91 -35.10
N LYS A 4 53.76 -43.58 -35.24
CA LYS A 4 54.76 -42.78 -34.49
C LYS A 4 54.30 -42.46 -33.06
N ILE A 5 53.00 -42.46 -32.79
CA ILE A 5 52.42 -42.18 -31.46
C ILE A 5 52.65 -43.35 -30.48
N LYS A 6 52.84 -44.58 -30.96
CA LYS A 6 53.13 -45.77 -30.13
C LYS A 6 54.54 -45.77 -29.48
N ARG A 7 55.51 -45.00 -30.00
CA ARG A 7 56.90 -45.00 -29.49
C ARG A 7 57.19 -43.96 -28.39
N HIS A 8 56.25 -43.06 -28.09
CA HIS A 8 56.41 -42.06 -27.04
C HIS A 8 55.21 -42.08 -26.08
N PRO A 9 55.28 -42.82 -24.94
CA PRO A 9 54.15 -42.99 -24.03
C PRO A 9 53.61 -41.67 -23.48
N LYS A 10 54.47 -40.66 -23.28
CA LYS A 10 54.07 -39.30 -22.86
C LYS A 10 53.17 -38.60 -23.90
N LEU A 11 53.42 -38.81 -25.19
CA LEU A 11 52.63 -38.23 -26.29
C LEU A 11 51.26 -38.91 -26.43
N LYS A 12 51.20 -40.23 -26.21
CA LYS A 12 49.94 -40.98 -26.19
C LYS A 12 49.05 -40.56 -25.02
N TRP A 13 49.61 -40.40 -23.82
CA TRP A 13 48.87 -39.96 -22.64
C TRP A 13 48.40 -38.51 -22.74
N THR A 14 49.24 -37.60 -23.26
CA THR A 14 48.80 -36.21 -23.53
C THR A 14 47.67 -36.17 -24.56
N LEU A 15 47.75 -36.95 -25.64
CA LEU A 15 46.67 -37.00 -26.63
C LEU A 15 45.36 -37.56 -26.03
N ILE A 16 45.43 -38.59 -25.19
CA ILE A 16 44.26 -39.15 -24.49
C ILE A 16 43.67 -38.12 -23.51
N ILE A 17 44.50 -37.43 -22.73
CA ILE A 17 44.04 -36.40 -21.80
C ILE A 17 43.34 -35.25 -22.55
N VAL A 18 43.93 -34.81 -23.67
CA VAL A 18 43.34 -33.75 -24.51
C VAL A 18 42.01 -34.20 -25.11
N LEU A 19 41.94 -35.41 -25.70
CA LEU A 19 40.70 -35.94 -26.30
C LEU A 19 39.61 -36.18 -25.26
N SER A 20 39.96 -36.71 -24.08
CA SER A 20 39.02 -36.89 -22.97
C SER A 20 38.52 -35.55 -22.44
N GLY A 21 39.40 -34.53 -22.35
CA GLY A 21 39.01 -33.17 -21.97
C GLY A 21 38.04 -32.55 -22.97
N ILE A 22 38.27 -32.74 -24.27
CA ILE A 22 37.36 -32.28 -25.34
C ILE A 22 36.00 -32.99 -25.23
N ALA A 23 35.99 -34.31 -25.02
CA ALA A 23 34.75 -35.07 -24.87
C ALA A 23 33.94 -34.63 -23.64
N LEU A 24 34.61 -34.42 -22.50
CA LEU A 24 34.00 -33.88 -21.28
C LEU A 24 33.43 -32.48 -21.50
N PHE A 25 34.12 -31.62 -22.25
CA PHE A 25 33.62 -30.29 -22.60
C PHE A 25 32.34 -30.37 -23.45
N PHE A 26 32.29 -31.22 -24.48
CA PHE A 26 31.08 -31.38 -25.30
C PHE A 26 29.91 -32.00 -24.53
N LEU A 27 30.17 -32.96 -23.63
CA LEU A 27 29.15 -33.49 -22.74
C LEU A 27 28.60 -32.42 -21.79
N PHE A 28 29.49 -31.61 -21.21
CA PHE A 28 29.11 -30.49 -20.35
C PHE A 28 28.29 -29.44 -21.10
N PHE A 29 28.75 -29.01 -22.28
CA PHE A 29 28.01 -28.09 -23.13
C PHE A 29 26.64 -28.66 -23.54
N GLY A 30 26.58 -29.94 -23.94
CA GLY A 30 25.34 -30.62 -24.27
C GLY A 30 24.35 -30.64 -23.11
N SER A 31 24.82 -30.90 -21.88
CA SER A 31 23.97 -30.86 -20.68
C SER A 31 23.32 -29.50 -20.44
N ILE A 32 24.03 -28.41 -20.76
CA ILE A 32 23.51 -27.04 -20.68
C ILE A 32 22.51 -26.79 -21.82
N TYR A 33 22.87 -27.15 -23.05
CA TYR A 33 22.03 -26.95 -24.24
C TYR A 33 20.67 -27.66 -24.14
N PHE A 34 20.65 -28.90 -23.63
CA PHE A 34 19.42 -29.67 -23.41
C PHE A 34 18.69 -29.32 -22.10
N GLY A 35 19.17 -28.33 -21.35
CA GLY A 35 18.45 -27.75 -20.22
C GLY A 35 18.52 -28.53 -18.90
N MET A 36 19.52 -29.41 -18.72
CA MET A 36 19.75 -30.08 -17.43
C MET A 36 20.09 -29.10 -16.30
N TRP A 37 20.56 -27.91 -16.67
CA TRP A 37 20.90 -26.80 -15.76
C TRP A 37 19.86 -25.67 -15.84
N GLY A 38 18.63 -26.00 -16.23
CA GLY A 38 17.54 -25.06 -16.46
C GLY A 38 17.21 -24.88 -17.94
N LYS A 39 15.91 -24.80 -18.24
CA LYS A 39 15.43 -24.59 -19.62
C LYS A 39 15.92 -23.26 -20.18
N ILE A 40 16.54 -23.33 -21.36
CA ILE A 40 16.94 -22.18 -22.17
C ILE A 40 15.79 -21.85 -23.13
N PRO A 41 15.35 -20.58 -23.22
CA PRO A 41 14.22 -20.18 -24.07
C PRO A 41 14.44 -20.55 -25.53
N SER A 42 13.42 -21.11 -26.16
CA SER A 42 13.41 -21.44 -27.59
C SER A 42 13.31 -20.19 -28.46
N SER A 43 13.68 -20.28 -29.74
CA SER A 43 13.57 -19.15 -30.67
C SER A 43 12.13 -18.62 -30.80
N SER A 44 11.12 -19.50 -30.68
CA SER A 44 9.70 -19.09 -30.67
C SER A 44 9.30 -18.33 -29.41
N GLU A 45 9.92 -18.61 -28.26
CA GLU A 45 9.68 -17.84 -27.03
C GLU A 45 10.43 -16.50 -27.10
N LEU A 46 11.61 -16.48 -27.73
CA LEU A 46 12.38 -15.26 -27.92
C LEU A 46 11.71 -14.29 -28.90
N SER A 47 11.05 -14.77 -29.96
CA SER A 47 10.36 -13.90 -30.93
C SER A 47 9.18 -13.12 -30.34
N GLN A 48 8.68 -13.49 -29.15
CA GLN A 48 7.59 -12.80 -28.45
C GLN A 48 8.07 -11.63 -27.58
N LEU A 49 9.37 -11.36 -27.48
CA LEU A 49 9.92 -10.34 -26.57
C LEU A 49 9.43 -8.92 -26.86
N ASN A 50 9.18 -8.57 -28.12
CA ASN A 50 8.59 -7.28 -28.53
C ASN A 50 7.10 -7.12 -28.15
N GLN A 51 6.44 -8.16 -27.62
CA GLN A 51 5.01 -8.13 -27.30
C GLN A 51 4.69 -7.91 -25.82
N ASN A 52 5.69 -7.81 -24.94
CA ASN A 52 5.45 -7.59 -23.50
C ASN A 52 4.87 -6.19 -23.29
N LYS A 53 3.60 -6.11 -22.87
CA LYS A 53 2.90 -4.86 -22.58
C LYS A 53 2.66 -4.75 -21.08
N ALA A 54 2.79 -3.53 -20.54
CA ALA A 54 2.44 -3.25 -19.15
C ALA A 54 0.93 -3.41 -18.95
N THR A 55 0.53 -4.04 -17.85
CA THR A 55 -0.87 -4.06 -17.43
C THR A 55 -1.28 -2.67 -16.97
N GLN A 56 -2.43 -2.19 -17.43
CA GLN A 56 -2.97 -0.88 -17.07
C GLN A 56 -4.04 -1.04 -16.00
N VAL A 57 -4.06 -0.11 -15.05
CA VAL A 57 -5.13 0.02 -14.06
C VAL A 57 -5.82 1.34 -14.29
N LEU A 58 -7.13 1.27 -14.54
CA LEU A 58 -7.96 2.42 -14.91
C LEU A 58 -8.95 2.76 -13.78
N ALA A 59 -9.13 4.04 -13.54
CA ALA A 59 -10.22 4.60 -12.73
C ALA A 59 -11.58 4.37 -13.40
N SER A 60 -12.65 4.69 -12.68
CA SER A 60 -14.04 4.54 -13.13
C SER A 60 -14.38 5.34 -14.40
N ASN A 61 -13.68 6.44 -14.66
CA ASN A 61 -13.82 7.25 -15.87
C ASN A 61 -12.87 6.84 -17.03
N GLY A 62 -12.08 5.77 -16.83
CA GLY A 62 -11.11 5.28 -17.80
C GLY A 62 -9.73 5.94 -17.70
N GLU A 63 -9.50 6.89 -16.80
CA GLU A 63 -8.18 7.47 -16.58
C GLU A 63 -7.19 6.46 -16.01
N LEU A 64 -5.95 6.51 -16.48
CA LEU A 64 -4.89 5.62 -16.01
C LEU A 64 -4.44 6.04 -14.60
N ILE A 65 -4.68 5.18 -13.60
CA ILE A 65 -4.17 5.38 -12.23
C ILE A 65 -2.79 4.75 -12.03
N GLY A 66 -2.46 3.70 -12.80
CA GLY A 66 -1.13 3.10 -12.76
C GLY A 66 -0.93 1.97 -13.73
N LYS A 67 0.32 1.50 -13.81
CA LYS A 67 0.74 0.37 -14.63
C LYS A 67 1.49 -0.67 -13.78
N PHE A 68 1.30 -1.95 -14.10
CA PHE A 68 2.13 -3.04 -13.57
C PHE A 68 3.02 -3.58 -14.68
N TYR A 69 4.32 -3.60 -14.42
CA TYR A 69 5.33 -4.05 -15.34
C TYR A 69 6.49 -4.69 -14.56
N VAL A 70 7.29 -5.54 -15.21
CA VAL A 70 8.55 -6.01 -14.60
C VAL A 70 9.58 -4.89 -14.55
N TYR A 71 9.52 -4.01 -15.55
CA TYR A 71 10.43 -2.90 -15.77
C TYR A 71 9.61 -1.75 -16.37
N ASP A 72 9.75 -0.52 -15.87
CA ASP A 72 9.04 0.65 -16.39
C ASP A 72 9.63 1.03 -17.74
N ARG A 73 9.26 0.29 -18.78
CA ARG A 73 9.75 0.51 -20.13
C ARG A 73 8.69 1.34 -20.82
N GLN A 74 9.03 2.58 -21.16
CA GLN A 74 8.42 3.28 -22.27
C GLN A 74 9.21 2.81 -23.50
N PRO A 75 8.82 1.71 -24.18
CA PRO A 75 9.55 1.28 -25.35
C PRO A 75 9.44 2.37 -26.41
N ILE A 76 10.57 2.78 -26.94
CA ILE A 76 10.64 3.63 -28.13
C ILE A 76 11.30 2.84 -29.25
N ASP A 77 10.90 3.14 -30.48
CA ASP A 77 11.40 2.44 -31.66
C ASP A 77 12.85 2.86 -31.97
N PHE A 78 13.60 2.00 -32.66
CA PHE A 78 14.99 2.29 -33.04
C PHE A 78 15.17 3.65 -33.74
N SER A 79 14.18 4.08 -34.53
CA SER A 79 14.20 5.37 -35.25
C SER A 79 14.15 6.60 -34.35
N GLU A 80 13.74 6.45 -33.09
CA GLU A 80 13.64 7.54 -32.12
C GLU A 80 14.95 7.75 -31.35
N PHE A 81 15.92 6.82 -31.46
CA PHE A 81 17.22 6.99 -30.83
C PHE A 81 18.07 8.03 -31.57
N PRO A 82 18.65 9.02 -30.87
CA PRO A 82 19.57 9.94 -31.51
C PRO A 82 20.87 9.21 -31.91
N PRO A 83 21.50 9.53 -33.06
CA PRO A 83 22.68 8.80 -33.55
C PRO A 83 23.82 8.70 -32.53
N HIS A 84 24.12 9.81 -31.84
CA HIS A 84 25.20 9.85 -30.85
C HIS A 84 24.97 8.91 -29.66
N LEU A 85 23.72 8.56 -29.32
CA LEU A 85 23.43 7.59 -28.26
C LEU A 85 23.85 6.17 -28.68
N ILE A 86 23.51 5.80 -29.91
CA ILE A 86 23.86 4.50 -30.48
C ILE A 86 25.37 4.39 -30.66
N GLU A 87 25.99 5.44 -31.20
CA GLU A 87 27.44 5.53 -31.39
C GLU A 87 28.19 5.46 -30.05
N ALA A 88 27.72 6.17 -29.02
CA ALA A 88 28.28 6.10 -27.67
C ALA A 88 28.22 4.68 -27.08
N LEU A 89 27.08 4.00 -27.24
CA LEU A 89 26.89 2.62 -26.79
C LEU A 89 27.87 1.68 -27.49
N ILE A 90 27.93 1.72 -28.82
CA ILE A 90 28.80 0.86 -29.63
C ILE A 90 30.27 1.12 -29.30
N ALA A 91 30.72 2.38 -29.30
CA ALA A 91 32.11 2.74 -29.01
C ALA A 91 32.58 2.28 -27.62
N THR A 92 31.67 2.23 -26.65
CA THR A 92 31.99 1.93 -25.25
C THR A 92 31.87 0.45 -24.90
N GLU A 93 30.76 -0.18 -25.29
CA GLU A 93 30.41 -1.55 -24.86
C GLU A 93 30.81 -2.61 -25.90
N ASP A 94 30.73 -2.29 -27.20
CA ASP A 94 30.95 -3.29 -28.25
C ASP A 94 31.33 -2.65 -29.62
N ALA A 95 32.58 -2.20 -29.73
CA ALA A 95 33.03 -1.41 -30.89
C ALA A 95 32.98 -2.16 -32.24
N ARG A 96 32.79 -3.49 -32.22
CA ARG A 96 32.70 -4.34 -33.42
C ARG A 96 31.35 -5.05 -33.51
N PHE A 97 30.32 -4.46 -32.89
CA PHE A 97 28.98 -5.01 -32.80
C PHE A 97 28.40 -5.51 -34.14
N TYR A 98 28.63 -4.77 -35.23
CA TYR A 98 28.17 -5.13 -36.57
C TYR A 98 29.03 -6.22 -37.27
N GLU A 99 30.20 -6.57 -36.73
CA GLU A 99 31.14 -7.52 -37.36
C GLU A 99 30.99 -8.97 -36.84
N HIS A 100 30.18 -9.22 -35.81
CA HIS A 100 30.02 -10.53 -35.19
C HIS A 100 28.55 -10.92 -34.98
N ASP A 101 28.30 -12.19 -34.65
CA ASP A 101 26.97 -12.80 -34.50
C ASP A 101 26.59 -13.02 -33.02
N GLY A 102 26.67 -11.95 -32.23
CA GLY A 102 26.45 -11.96 -30.79
C GLY A 102 27.65 -12.40 -29.93
N ILE A 103 28.63 -13.10 -30.50
CA ILE A 103 29.87 -13.48 -29.79
C ILE A 103 31.09 -12.99 -30.56
N ASP A 104 31.85 -12.08 -29.95
CA ASP A 104 33.09 -11.58 -30.55
C ASP A 104 34.27 -12.53 -30.27
N ASN A 105 34.46 -13.51 -31.15
CA ASN A 105 35.53 -14.50 -31.06
C ASN A 105 36.94 -13.88 -31.03
N ARG A 106 37.15 -12.73 -31.70
CA ARG A 106 38.44 -12.04 -31.69
C ARG A 106 38.69 -11.33 -30.35
N SER A 107 37.66 -10.77 -29.71
CA SER A 107 37.78 -10.25 -28.36
C SER A 107 37.95 -11.37 -27.32
N LEU A 108 37.28 -12.51 -27.48
CA LEU A 108 37.48 -13.67 -26.61
C LEU A 108 38.91 -14.21 -26.69
N LEU A 109 39.47 -14.35 -27.90
CA LEU A 109 40.87 -14.74 -28.09
C LEU A 109 41.81 -13.70 -27.46
N ARG A 110 41.58 -12.41 -27.67
CA ARG A 110 42.36 -11.33 -27.05
C ARG A 110 42.34 -11.43 -25.53
N VAL A 111 41.17 -11.60 -24.90
CA VAL A 111 41.03 -11.72 -23.44
C VAL A 111 41.71 -12.99 -22.93
N PHE A 112 41.58 -14.11 -23.63
CA PHE A 112 42.25 -15.36 -23.28
C PHE A 112 43.79 -15.20 -23.27
N PHE A 113 44.37 -14.63 -24.33
CA PHE A 113 45.81 -14.45 -24.40
C PHE A 113 46.33 -13.32 -23.51
N LYS A 114 45.67 -12.15 -23.47
CA LYS A 114 46.17 -11.01 -22.70
C LYS A 114 45.81 -11.09 -21.23
N SER A 115 44.54 -11.30 -20.90
CA SER A 115 44.09 -11.22 -19.50
C SER A 115 44.29 -12.52 -18.73
N ILE A 116 44.11 -13.69 -19.37
CA ILE A 116 44.28 -14.98 -18.68
C ILE A 116 45.73 -15.46 -18.74
N LEU A 117 46.34 -15.50 -19.93
CA LEU A 117 47.70 -16.03 -20.09
C LEU A 117 48.79 -15.04 -19.67
N LEU A 118 48.63 -13.75 -20.00
CA LEU A 118 49.62 -12.70 -19.72
C LEU A 118 49.30 -11.84 -18.47
N GLN A 119 48.19 -12.13 -17.77
CA GLN A 119 47.72 -11.38 -16.58
C GLN A 119 47.59 -9.87 -16.80
N ASP A 120 47.34 -9.43 -18.03
CA ASP A 120 47.14 -8.04 -18.39
C ASP A 120 45.65 -7.65 -18.27
N GLU A 121 45.31 -7.01 -17.15
CA GLU A 121 43.96 -6.52 -16.87
C GLU A 121 43.55 -5.31 -17.73
N SER A 122 44.51 -4.65 -18.40
CA SER A 122 44.25 -3.47 -19.24
C SER A 122 43.63 -3.80 -20.60
N ALA A 123 43.59 -5.09 -20.97
CA ALA A 123 43.21 -5.51 -22.31
C ALA A 123 41.74 -5.16 -22.67
N GLY A 124 40.86 -4.89 -21.70
CA GLY A 124 39.44 -4.61 -21.90
C GLY A 124 38.56 -5.87 -21.95
N GLY A 125 37.25 -5.71 -21.71
CA GLY A 125 36.29 -6.81 -21.57
C GLY A 125 36.04 -7.61 -22.85
N GLY A 126 35.37 -8.77 -22.70
CA GLY A 126 34.98 -9.66 -23.81
C GLY A 126 33.47 -9.94 -23.90
N SER A 127 32.62 -9.15 -23.23
CA SER A 127 31.16 -9.27 -23.34
C SER A 127 30.64 -8.31 -24.40
N THR A 128 29.79 -8.80 -25.30
CA THR A 128 29.12 -8.05 -26.38
C THR A 128 27.77 -7.49 -25.91
N ILE A 129 27.18 -6.56 -26.66
CA ILE A 129 25.84 -6.02 -26.35
C ILE A 129 24.80 -7.16 -26.28
N THR A 130 24.83 -8.10 -27.22
CA THR A 130 23.88 -9.23 -27.26
C THR A 130 24.04 -10.18 -26.06
N LEU A 131 25.27 -10.42 -25.58
CA LEU A 131 25.50 -11.18 -24.35
C LEU A 131 24.94 -10.46 -23.12
N GLN A 132 25.08 -9.12 -23.09
CA GLN A 132 24.50 -8.30 -22.02
C GLN A 132 22.98 -8.28 -22.08
N LEU A 133 22.37 -8.22 -23.27
CA LEU A 133 20.92 -8.34 -23.48
C LEU A 133 20.40 -9.69 -22.95
N ALA A 134 21.03 -10.81 -23.32
CA ALA A 134 20.67 -12.13 -22.85
C ALA A 134 20.71 -12.23 -21.30
N LYS A 135 21.77 -11.67 -20.70
CA LYS A 135 21.91 -11.57 -19.24
C LYS A 135 20.79 -10.72 -18.62
N ASN A 136 20.45 -9.58 -19.22
CA ASN A 136 19.44 -8.66 -18.68
C ASN A 136 18.02 -9.25 -18.75
N LEU A 137 17.71 -10.00 -19.82
CA LEU A 137 16.38 -10.61 -20.01
C LEU A 137 16.14 -11.84 -19.12
N TYR A 138 17.16 -12.66 -18.89
CA TYR A 138 17.01 -13.98 -18.24
C TYR A 138 17.72 -14.12 -16.90
N GLY A 139 18.57 -13.17 -16.53
CA GLY A 139 19.32 -13.17 -15.27
C GLY A 139 20.35 -14.29 -15.18
N ARG A 140 20.94 -14.45 -13.98
CA ARG A 140 21.86 -15.54 -13.64
C ARG A 140 21.28 -16.38 -12.52
N ARG A 141 21.55 -17.68 -12.56
CA ARG A 141 21.20 -18.61 -11.48
C ARG A 141 22.43 -19.02 -10.70
N ASP A 142 22.24 -19.30 -9.42
CA ASP A 142 23.31 -19.82 -8.58
C ASP A 142 23.44 -21.34 -8.79
N PHE A 143 24.61 -21.77 -9.28
CA PHE A 143 24.99 -23.18 -9.42
C PHE A 143 26.23 -23.51 -8.58
N GLY A 144 26.49 -22.74 -7.53
CA GLY A 144 27.69 -22.88 -6.70
C GLY A 144 28.98 -22.61 -7.50
N MET A 145 29.99 -23.46 -7.31
CA MET A 145 31.35 -23.25 -7.84
C MET A 145 31.42 -23.10 -9.37
N PHE A 146 30.50 -23.70 -10.12
CA PHE A 146 30.49 -23.63 -11.60
C PHE A 146 29.53 -22.58 -12.17
N GLY A 147 28.87 -21.78 -11.31
CA GLY A 147 27.81 -20.85 -11.71
C GLY A 147 28.21 -19.86 -12.80
N ILE A 148 29.40 -19.28 -12.73
CA ILE A 148 29.84 -18.27 -13.71
C ILE A 148 29.95 -18.86 -15.12
N VAL A 149 30.54 -20.06 -15.25
CA VAL A 149 30.75 -20.72 -16.55
C VAL A 149 29.42 -21.15 -17.15
N ILE A 150 28.55 -21.77 -16.35
CA ILE A 150 27.22 -22.23 -16.79
C ILE A 150 26.39 -21.04 -17.28
N ASN A 151 26.31 -19.97 -16.47
CA ASN A 151 25.56 -18.76 -16.85
C ASN A 151 26.13 -18.13 -18.12
N LYS A 152 27.46 -18.05 -18.27
CA LYS A 152 28.08 -17.49 -19.48
C LYS A 152 27.82 -18.32 -20.74
N MET A 153 27.77 -19.65 -20.62
CA MET A 153 27.37 -20.51 -21.74
C MET A 153 25.89 -20.35 -22.08
N GLN A 154 25.01 -20.23 -21.08
CA GLN A 154 23.59 -19.94 -21.30
C GLN A 154 23.39 -18.57 -21.99
N GLU A 155 24.07 -17.52 -21.50
CA GLU A 155 24.09 -16.19 -22.13
C GLU A 155 24.52 -16.29 -23.61
N ALA A 156 25.57 -17.05 -23.92
CA ALA A 156 26.07 -17.24 -25.28
C ALA A 156 25.08 -17.97 -26.19
N ILE A 157 24.43 -19.04 -25.71
CA ILE A 157 23.41 -19.77 -26.49
C ILE A 157 22.22 -18.86 -26.79
N ILE A 158 21.77 -18.08 -25.80
CA ILE A 158 20.64 -17.15 -25.96
C ILE A 158 21.02 -16.01 -26.91
N ALA A 159 22.21 -15.43 -26.76
CA ALA A 159 22.70 -14.36 -27.62
C ALA A 159 22.75 -14.80 -29.09
N LYS A 160 23.25 -16.01 -29.36
CA LYS A 160 23.24 -16.57 -30.71
C LYS A 160 21.82 -16.75 -31.26
N ARG A 161 20.89 -17.28 -30.44
CA ARG A 161 19.48 -17.43 -30.83
C ARG A 161 18.78 -16.09 -31.09
N LEU A 162 19.14 -15.04 -30.35
CA LEU A 162 18.63 -13.68 -30.59
C LEU A 162 19.13 -13.14 -31.92
N GLU A 163 20.42 -13.26 -32.21
CA GLU A 163 21.04 -12.80 -33.49
C GLU A 163 20.54 -13.57 -34.72
N ASP A 164 20.07 -14.81 -34.53
CA ASP A 164 19.48 -15.59 -35.61
C ASP A 164 18.03 -15.14 -35.96
N ILE A 165 17.34 -14.42 -35.07
CA ILE A 165 15.92 -14.02 -35.25
C ILE A 165 15.67 -12.51 -35.26
N TYR A 166 16.61 -11.71 -34.78
CA TYR A 166 16.51 -10.25 -34.68
C TYR A 166 17.61 -9.57 -35.49
N SER A 167 17.27 -8.45 -36.13
CA SER A 167 18.26 -7.61 -36.80
C SER A 167 19.19 -6.92 -35.78
N LYS A 168 20.33 -6.39 -36.24
CA LYS A 168 21.24 -5.62 -35.37
C LYS A 168 20.57 -4.41 -34.73
N ASN A 169 19.69 -3.75 -35.46
CA ASN A 169 18.92 -2.61 -34.96
C ASN A 169 17.90 -3.08 -33.92
N ASP A 170 17.21 -4.20 -34.16
CA ASP A 170 16.27 -4.78 -33.20
C ASP A 170 16.98 -5.16 -31.89
N ILE A 171 18.23 -5.64 -31.95
CA ILE A 171 19.04 -5.96 -30.77
C ILE A 171 19.39 -4.69 -29.99
N LEU A 172 19.77 -3.61 -30.67
CA LEU A 172 20.05 -2.32 -30.02
C LEU A 172 18.78 -1.75 -29.37
N GLU A 173 17.64 -1.84 -30.05
CA GLU A 173 16.33 -1.44 -29.55
C GLU A 173 15.94 -2.24 -28.31
N LEU A 174 15.97 -3.57 -28.40
CA LEU A 174 15.73 -4.45 -27.27
C LEU A 174 16.70 -4.13 -26.12
N TYR A 175 17.98 -3.94 -26.40
CA TYR A 175 18.98 -3.64 -25.38
C TYR A 175 18.70 -2.33 -24.66
N LEU A 176 18.58 -1.22 -25.39
CA LEU A 176 18.35 0.10 -24.80
C LEU A 176 17.00 0.19 -24.10
N ASN A 177 15.97 -0.52 -24.58
CA ASN A 177 14.68 -0.60 -23.90
C ASN A 177 14.69 -1.54 -22.68
N THR A 178 15.71 -2.39 -22.49
CA THR A 178 15.74 -3.37 -21.39
C THR A 178 16.80 -3.13 -20.33
N VAL A 179 17.87 -2.42 -20.68
CA VAL A 179 19.07 -2.29 -19.84
C VAL A 179 18.77 -1.53 -18.54
N PRO A 180 19.32 -1.98 -17.39
CA PRO A 180 19.19 -1.26 -16.12
C PRO A 180 20.07 -0.02 -16.05
N PHE A 181 19.48 1.09 -15.63
CA PHE A 181 20.13 2.33 -15.23
C PHE A 181 20.06 2.51 -13.70
N SER A 182 20.57 3.63 -13.20
CA SER A 182 20.51 3.99 -11.78
C SER A 182 19.08 4.20 -11.26
N ASP A 183 18.94 4.22 -9.94
CA ASP A 183 17.68 4.52 -9.24
C ASP A 183 16.51 3.61 -9.68
N ASN A 184 16.80 2.32 -9.89
CA ASN A 184 15.84 1.26 -10.29
C ASN A 184 15.09 1.57 -11.60
N THR A 185 15.77 2.21 -12.55
CA THR A 185 15.21 2.64 -13.83
C THR A 185 15.66 1.68 -14.93
N TYR A 186 14.77 1.32 -15.84
CA TYR A 186 15.08 0.34 -16.90
C TYR A 186 14.56 0.87 -18.22
N GLY A 187 15.37 0.76 -19.26
CA GLY A 187 15.06 1.38 -20.53
C GLY A 187 15.59 2.80 -20.62
N ILE A 188 16.07 3.17 -21.81
CA ILE A 188 16.70 4.46 -22.05
C ILE A 188 15.72 5.62 -21.92
N GLU A 189 14.47 5.45 -22.37
CA GLU A 189 13.43 6.49 -22.30
C GLU A 189 13.13 6.87 -20.86
N SER A 190 12.89 5.86 -20.03
CA SER A 190 12.67 6.08 -18.60
C SER A 190 13.89 6.70 -17.91
N ALA A 191 15.11 6.36 -18.34
CA ALA A 191 16.32 6.97 -17.82
C ALA A 191 16.49 8.44 -18.27
N SER A 192 16.17 8.74 -19.53
CA SER A 192 16.19 10.09 -20.09
C SER A 192 15.23 11.01 -19.35
N LEU A 193 13.97 10.60 -19.23
CA LEU A 193 12.94 11.33 -18.49
C LEU A 193 13.30 11.49 -17.00
N LYS A 194 13.94 10.48 -16.42
CA LYS A 194 14.34 10.51 -15.01
C LYS A 194 15.52 11.43 -14.72
N PHE A 195 16.58 11.40 -15.51
CA PHE A 195 17.82 12.12 -15.21
C PHE A 195 17.87 13.51 -15.86
N PHE A 196 17.16 13.70 -16.96
CA PHE A 196 17.21 14.92 -17.77
C PHE A 196 15.84 15.50 -18.11
N ASN A 197 14.73 14.82 -17.77
CA ASN A 197 13.37 15.27 -18.04
C ASN A 197 13.14 15.58 -19.54
N LYS A 198 13.68 14.73 -20.41
CA LYS A 198 13.59 14.82 -21.87
C LYS A 198 13.20 13.47 -22.46
N ASN A 199 12.54 13.47 -23.61
CA ASN A 199 12.41 12.26 -24.40
C ASN A 199 13.79 11.84 -24.93
N THR A 200 14.03 10.55 -25.16
CA THR A 200 15.35 10.05 -25.63
C THR A 200 15.78 10.73 -26.93
N SER A 201 14.84 11.03 -27.83
CA SER A 201 15.09 11.71 -29.10
C SER A 201 15.65 13.13 -28.94
N GLU A 202 15.49 13.72 -27.76
CA GLU A 202 15.91 15.09 -27.44
C GLU A 202 17.20 15.14 -26.62
N LEU A 203 17.78 13.98 -26.27
CA LEU A 203 19.06 13.92 -25.59
C LEU A 203 20.14 14.54 -26.46
N ASN A 204 21.05 15.27 -25.81
CA ASN A 204 22.27 15.71 -26.47
C ASN A 204 23.43 14.69 -26.27
N LEU A 205 24.60 15.04 -26.81
CA LEU A 205 25.78 14.16 -26.82
C LEU A 205 26.27 13.85 -25.40
N GLU A 206 26.40 14.86 -24.54
CA GLU A 206 26.91 14.70 -23.19
C GLU A 206 25.94 13.93 -22.28
N GLU A 207 24.62 14.14 -22.43
CA GLU A 207 23.58 13.41 -21.71
C GLU A 207 23.59 11.93 -22.12
N SER A 208 23.71 11.66 -23.43
CA SER A 208 23.86 10.31 -23.96
C SER A 208 25.10 9.62 -23.40
N ALA A 209 26.24 10.32 -23.38
CA ALA A 209 27.49 9.80 -22.83
C ALA A 209 27.39 9.51 -21.32
N VAL A 210 26.61 10.28 -20.56
CA VAL A 210 26.32 10.00 -19.15
C VAL A 210 25.50 8.73 -18.99
N LEU A 211 24.39 8.60 -19.73
CA LEU A 211 23.51 7.43 -19.65
C LEU A 211 24.26 6.15 -20.04
N ILE A 212 24.99 6.16 -21.15
CA ILE A 212 25.81 5.02 -21.59
C ILE A 212 26.95 4.73 -20.59
N GLY A 213 27.63 5.77 -20.10
CA GLY A 213 28.72 5.62 -19.14
C GLY A 213 28.28 4.89 -17.86
N MET A 214 27.03 5.12 -17.45
CA MET A 214 26.40 4.54 -16.27
C MET A 214 26.22 3.02 -16.38
N LEU A 215 26.07 2.46 -17.59
CA LEU A 215 25.78 1.04 -17.82
C LEU A 215 26.87 0.10 -17.26
N LYS A 216 28.13 0.57 -17.23
CA LYS A 216 29.25 -0.19 -16.67
C LYS A 216 29.04 -0.58 -15.21
N ALA A 217 28.46 0.33 -14.42
CA ALA A 217 28.16 0.12 -13.00
C ALA A 217 27.15 1.17 -12.53
N SER A 218 25.86 0.85 -12.65
CA SER A 218 24.77 1.82 -12.49
C SER A 218 24.89 2.65 -11.21
N HIS A 219 24.88 2.00 -10.04
CA HIS A 219 25.01 2.71 -8.76
C HIS A 219 26.32 3.50 -8.62
N TYR A 220 27.46 2.95 -9.04
CA TYR A 220 28.77 3.58 -8.82
C TYR A 220 28.96 4.85 -9.65
N TYR A 221 28.36 4.90 -10.84
CA TYR A 221 28.40 6.04 -11.76
C TYR A 221 27.09 6.84 -11.77
N ASN A 222 26.24 6.69 -10.76
CA ASN A 222 24.99 7.44 -10.63
C ASN A 222 25.30 8.96 -10.58
N PRO A 223 24.81 9.77 -11.54
CA PRO A 223 25.13 11.20 -11.62
C PRO A 223 24.52 12.01 -10.47
N ARG A 224 23.42 11.54 -9.85
CA ARG A 224 22.76 12.21 -8.71
C ARG A 224 23.54 12.00 -7.41
N ILE A 225 24.01 10.78 -7.18
CA ILE A 225 24.67 10.38 -5.92
C ILE A 225 26.19 10.61 -5.99
N PHE A 226 26.80 10.39 -7.16
CA PHE A 226 28.25 10.47 -7.39
C PHE A 226 28.59 11.30 -8.64
N PRO A 227 28.29 12.61 -8.66
CA PRO A 227 28.42 13.46 -9.85
C PRO A 227 29.83 13.45 -10.44
N GLU A 228 30.88 13.55 -9.63
CA GLU A 228 32.26 13.53 -10.14
C GLU A 228 32.64 12.20 -10.80
N ARG A 229 32.22 11.07 -10.25
CA ARG A 229 32.48 9.76 -10.86
C ARG A 229 31.74 9.62 -12.18
N SER A 230 30.50 10.10 -12.22
CA SER A 230 29.68 10.09 -13.43
C SER A 230 30.28 10.96 -14.52
N ARG A 231 30.73 12.18 -14.17
CA ARG A 231 31.44 13.10 -15.08
C ARG A 231 32.70 12.47 -15.67
N LEU A 232 33.58 11.91 -14.83
CA LEU A 232 34.78 11.21 -15.31
C LEU A 232 34.44 10.03 -16.23
N ARG A 233 33.35 9.32 -15.96
CA ARG A 233 32.91 8.20 -16.79
C ARG A 233 32.33 8.66 -18.13
N ARG A 234 31.53 9.73 -18.15
CA ARG A 234 31.07 10.41 -19.37
C ARG A 234 32.27 10.81 -20.25
N ASP A 235 33.30 11.38 -19.65
CA ASP A 235 34.50 11.80 -20.40
C ASP A 235 35.22 10.60 -21.05
N VAL A 236 35.23 9.43 -20.39
CA VAL A 236 35.74 8.18 -20.99
C VAL A 236 34.89 7.73 -22.18
N VAL A 237 33.57 7.88 -22.13
CA VAL A 237 32.68 7.54 -23.26
C VAL A 237 32.96 8.44 -24.46
N LEU A 238 33.04 9.76 -24.25
CA LEU A 238 33.35 10.73 -25.30
C LEU A 238 34.71 10.43 -25.97
N MET A 239 35.72 10.10 -25.18
CA MET A 239 37.04 9.72 -25.70
C MET A 239 37.03 8.40 -26.46
N GLN A 240 36.17 7.45 -26.07
CA GLN A 240 36.00 6.20 -26.82
C GLN A 240 35.30 6.46 -28.15
N MET A 241 34.33 7.35 -28.20
CA MET A 241 33.69 7.78 -29.46
C MET A 241 34.72 8.41 -30.41
N ALA A 242 35.60 9.29 -29.90
CA ALA A 242 36.67 9.88 -30.71
C ALA A 242 37.68 8.83 -31.22
N LYS A 243 38.04 7.85 -30.39
CA LYS A 243 38.97 6.78 -30.76
C LYS A 243 38.46 5.90 -31.92
N TYR A 244 37.15 5.75 -32.05
CA TYR A 244 36.50 4.97 -33.11
C TYR A 244 35.88 5.87 -34.19
N ASP A 245 36.36 7.12 -34.29
CA ASP A 245 36.02 8.08 -35.35
C ASP A 245 34.53 8.49 -35.42
N TYR A 246 33.76 8.32 -34.34
CA TYR A 246 32.39 8.83 -34.23
C TYR A 246 32.35 10.33 -33.91
N LEU A 247 33.44 10.85 -33.32
CA LEU A 247 33.64 12.27 -33.03
C LEU A 247 35.07 12.64 -33.43
N THR A 248 35.29 13.91 -33.77
CA THR A 248 36.65 14.44 -33.81
C THR A 248 37.21 14.61 -32.40
N GLN A 249 38.54 14.59 -32.27
CA GLN A 249 39.19 14.84 -30.98
C GLN A 249 38.82 16.22 -30.39
N ALA A 250 38.58 17.21 -31.24
CA ALA A 250 38.18 18.55 -30.82
C ALA A 250 36.76 18.56 -30.23
N GLU A 251 35.79 17.92 -30.90
CA GLU A 251 34.40 17.81 -30.41
C GLU A 251 34.33 17.05 -29.07
N ALA A 252 35.11 15.97 -28.92
CA ALA A 252 35.16 15.23 -27.67
C ALA A 252 35.73 16.06 -26.51
N GLU A 253 36.77 16.87 -26.75
CA GLU A 253 37.33 17.78 -25.73
C GLU A 253 36.37 18.92 -25.40
N GLU A 254 35.63 19.46 -26.39
CA GLU A 254 34.60 20.46 -26.17
C GLU A 254 33.45 19.93 -25.32
N ALA A 255 32.91 18.75 -25.66
CA ALA A 255 31.84 18.12 -24.91
C ALA A 255 32.24 17.79 -23.45
N LYS A 256 33.52 17.48 -23.19
CA LYS A 256 34.04 17.28 -21.83
C LYS A 256 33.99 18.55 -20.97
N MET A 257 34.12 19.72 -21.59
CA MET A 257 34.09 21.01 -20.88
C MET A 257 32.67 21.43 -20.47
N LEU A 258 31.64 20.84 -21.07
CA LEU A 258 30.24 21.12 -20.72
C LEU A 258 29.91 20.59 -19.30
N PRO A 259 29.16 21.37 -18.49
CA PRO A 259 28.76 20.95 -17.16
C PRO A 259 27.73 19.82 -17.20
N LEU A 260 27.77 18.93 -16.20
CA LEU A 260 26.73 17.92 -16.00
C LEU A 260 25.54 18.54 -15.27
N LEU A 261 24.50 18.91 -16.01
CA LEU A 261 23.24 19.43 -15.45
C LEU A 261 22.19 18.31 -15.44
N LEU A 262 21.60 18.05 -14.27
CA LEU A 262 20.49 17.10 -14.12
C LEU A 262 19.18 17.86 -13.90
N ASP A 263 18.12 17.47 -14.62
CA ASP A 263 16.72 17.76 -14.25
C ASP A 263 16.09 16.45 -13.77
N TYR A 264 16.45 16.07 -12.54
CA TYR A 264 16.07 14.77 -12.00
C TYR A 264 14.61 14.72 -11.56
N LYS A 265 13.85 13.72 -12.05
CA LYS A 265 12.45 13.43 -11.66
C LYS A 265 12.34 12.05 -11.03
N SER A 266 11.67 11.96 -9.88
CA SER A 266 11.29 10.65 -9.35
C SER A 266 9.96 10.24 -9.98
N TYR A 267 10.01 9.28 -10.91
CA TYR A 267 8.84 8.54 -11.39
C TYR A 267 8.97 7.12 -10.81
N SER A 268 8.51 6.90 -9.58
CA SER A 268 8.45 5.57 -8.98
C SER A 268 7.03 5.00 -9.04
N HIS A 269 6.87 3.68 -9.16
CA HIS A 269 5.57 3.01 -8.96
C HIS A 269 4.99 3.25 -7.54
N ASP A 270 5.87 3.62 -6.61
CA ASP A 270 5.48 4.04 -5.26
C ASP A 270 4.95 5.49 -5.20
N GLU A 271 5.03 6.22 -6.31
CA GLU A 271 4.61 7.61 -6.47
C GLU A 271 3.45 7.72 -7.47
N GLY A 272 2.78 8.87 -7.45
CA GLY A 272 1.54 9.08 -8.19
C GLY A 272 0.31 8.68 -7.39
N ILE A 273 -0.84 8.70 -8.06
CA ILE A 273 -2.15 8.57 -7.42
C ILE A 273 -2.40 7.15 -6.87
N ALA A 274 -3.03 7.07 -5.71
CA ALA A 274 -3.55 5.84 -5.11
C ALA A 274 -2.53 4.70 -4.92
N PRO A 275 -1.30 4.94 -4.41
CA PRO A 275 -0.26 3.92 -4.37
C PRO A 275 -0.66 2.68 -3.55
N TYR A 276 -1.29 2.87 -2.38
CA TYR A 276 -1.81 1.78 -1.55
C TYR A 276 -2.91 0.98 -2.28
N PHE A 277 -3.83 1.68 -2.95
CA PHE A 277 -4.91 1.06 -3.72
C PHE A 277 -4.36 0.23 -4.88
N ARG A 278 -3.40 0.77 -5.63
CA ARG A 278 -2.75 0.06 -6.75
C ARG A 278 -2.06 -1.21 -6.26
N GLU A 279 -1.36 -1.15 -5.13
CA GLU A 279 -0.73 -2.35 -4.56
C GLU A 279 -1.77 -3.38 -4.11
N GLN A 280 -2.90 -2.95 -3.55
CA GLN A 280 -4.01 -3.85 -3.21
C GLN A 280 -4.62 -4.49 -4.47
N VAL A 281 -4.90 -3.70 -5.51
CA VAL A 281 -5.37 -4.19 -6.81
C VAL A 281 -4.38 -5.19 -7.41
N ARG A 282 -3.07 -4.91 -7.33
CA ARG A 282 -2.01 -5.81 -7.82
C ARG A 282 -2.11 -7.19 -7.17
N LYS A 283 -2.25 -7.23 -5.84
CA LYS A 283 -2.38 -8.47 -5.06
C LYS A 283 -3.63 -9.25 -5.48
N ASP A 284 -4.78 -8.58 -5.54
CA ASP A 284 -6.05 -9.23 -5.84
C ASP A 284 -6.12 -9.72 -7.28
N VAL A 285 -5.68 -8.90 -8.25
CA VAL A 285 -5.60 -9.30 -9.66
C VAL A 285 -4.65 -10.48 -9.82
N THR A 286 -3.49 -10.48 -9.16
CA THR A 286 -2.57 -11.64 -9.21
C THR A 286 -3.27 -12.92 -8.73
N GLY A 287 -3.98 -12.85 -7.60
CA GLY A 287 -4.75 -13.98 -7.08
C GLY A 287 -5.88 -14.44 -8.01
N ILE A 288 -6.58 -13.51 -8.68
CA ILE A 288 -7.60 -13.82 -9.68
C ILE A 288 -6.97 -14.53 -10.88
N LEU A 289 -5.89 -13.99 -11.44
CA LEU A 289 -5.20 -14.54 -12.61
C LEU A 289 -4.63 -15.94 -12.36
N ASP A 290 -4.24 -16.26 -11.13
CA ASP A 290 -3.79 -17.59 -10.75
C ASP A 290 -4.86 -18.69 -10.93
N THR A 291 -6.14 -18.29 -10.96
CA THR A 291 -7.29 -19.18 -11.22
C THR A 291 -7.65 -19.29 -12.71
N LEU A 292 -7.07 -18.44 -13.56
CA LEU A 292 -7.37 -18.36 -14.99
C LEU A 292 -6.22 -18.93 -15.83
N LYS A 293 -6.56 -19.41 -17.03
CA LYS A 293 -5.59 -19.86 -18.04
C LYS A 293 -5.89 -19.20 -19.38
N ASN A 294 -4.83 -18.88 -20.12
CA ASN A 294 -4.96 -18.39 -21.48
C ASN A 294 -5.32 -19.53 -22.46
N LYS A 295 -5.52 -19.19 -23.74
CA LYS A 295 -5.90 -20.15 -24.80
C LYS A 295 -4.90 -21.30 -24.99
N ASP A 296 -3.64 -21.07 -24.64
CA ASP A 296 -2.55 -22.07 -24.73
C ASP A 296 -2.36 -22.85 -23.42
N GLY A 297 -3.25 -22.68 -22.44
CA GLY A 297 -3.18 -23.34 -21.14
C GLY A 297 -2.13 -22.78 -20.18
N LYS A 298 -1.45 -21.68 -20.52
CA LYS A 298 -0.49 -20.97 -19.66
C LYS A 298 -1.22 -20.02 -18.71
N LYS A 299 -0.61 -19.76 -17.55
CA LYS A 299 -1.09 -18.75 -16.59
C LYS A 299 -0.84 -17.34 -17.15
N PHE A 300 -1.76 -16.43 -16.88
CA PHE A 300 -1.55 -15.01 -17.14
C PHE A 300 -0.47 -14.44 -16.22
N ASN A 301 0.33 -13.52 -16.75
CA ASN A 301 1.32 -12.75 -16.02
C ASN A 301 0.92 -11.27 -16.00
N ILE A 302 0.58 -10.78 -14.80
CA ILE A 302 0.18 -9.38 -14.58
C ILE A 302 1.23 -8.36 -15.06
N TYR A 303 2.50 -8.74 -15.19
CA TYR A 303 3.57 -7.82 -15.56
C TYR A 303 3.96 -7.85 -17.04
N ARG A 304 3.40 -8.78 -17.84
CA ARG A 304 3.85 -9.03 -19.22
C ARG A 304 2.73 -9.13 -20.25
N ASP A 305 1.52 -9.48 -19.81
CA ASP A 305 0.43 -9.83 -20.72
C ASP A 305 -0.46 -8.65 -21.14
N GLY A 306 -0.10 -7.42 -20.77
CA GLY A 306 -0.79 -6.20 -21.23
C GLY A 306 -2.26 -6.12 -20.84
N LEU A 307 -2.61 -6.57 -19.63
CA LEU A 307 -4.00 -6.62 -19.19
C LEU A 307 -4.55 -5.22 -18.96
N ILE A 308 -5.88 -5.07 -19.00
CA ILE A 308 -6.57 -3.82 -18.65
C ILE A 308 -7.48 -4.10 -17.48
N VAL A 309 -7.17 -3.51 -16.32
CA VAL A 309 -7.92 -3.67 -15.07
C VAL A 309 -8.77 -2.42 -14.87
N HIS A 310 -10.08 -2.58 -14.88
CA HIS A 310 -11.02 -1.49 -14.65
C HIS A 310 -11.46 -1.49 -13.18
N THR A 311 -11.42 -0.32 -12.56
CA THR A 311 -11.72 -0.15 -11.13
C THR A 311 -12.91 0.77 -10.91
N THR A 312 -13.36 0.89 -9.66
CA THR A 312 -14.41 1.85 -9.29
C THR A 312 -13.88 3.19 -8.80
N LEU A 313 -12.56 3.33 -8.65
CA LEU A 313 -11.92 4.50 -8.06
C LEU A 313 -12.31 5.76 -8.84
N ASP A 314 -12.64 6.83 -8.14
CA ASP A 314 -12.85 8.14 -8.75
C ASP A 314 -11.50 8.87 -8.73
N PHE A 315 -10.93 9.12 -9.91
CA PHE A 315 -9.59 9.66 -10.04
C PHE A 315 -9.46 11.00 -9.30
N LYS A 316 -10.40 11.91 -9.52
CA LYS A 316 -10.35 13.25 -8.96
C LYS A 316 -10.62 13.25 -7.46
N MET A 317 -11.63 12.50 -7.00
CA MET A 317 -11.91 12.36 -5.56
C MET A 317 -10.72 11.75 -4.81
N GLN A 318 -10.02 10.79 -5.41
CA GLN A 318 -8.82 10.22 -4.82
C GLN A 318 -7.72 11.27 -4.65
N GLN A 319 -7.46 12.11 -5.65
CA GLN A 319 -6.46 13.18 -5.54
C GLN A 319 -6.81 14.14 -4.40
N LEU A 320 -8.07 14.57 -4.32
CA LEU A 320 -8.57 15.44 -3.25
C LEU A 320 -8.44 14.77 -1.87
N ALA A 321 -8.73 13.47 -1.77
CA ALA A 321 -8.59 12.74 -0.51
C ALA A 321 -7.12 12.63 -0.04
N GLU A 322 -6.18 12.41 -0.95
CA GLU A 322 -4.75 12.40 -0.66
C GLU A 322 -4.24 13.79 -0.24
N GLU A 323 -4.71 14.85 -0.89
CA GLU A 323 -4.37 16.23 -0.55
C GLU A 323 -4.91 16.63 0.84
N ALA A 324 -6.21 16.39 1.08
CA ALA A 324 -6.85 16.66 2.38
C ALA A 324 -6.17 15.90 3.53
N MET A 325 -5.78 14.65 3.31
CA MET A 325 -5.01 13.85 4.26
C MET A 325 -3.64 14.47 4.50
N ARG A 326 -2.88 14.74 3.44
CA ARG A 326 -1.51 15.26 3.55
C ARG A 326 -1.46 16.62 4.25
N GLU A 327 -2.37 17.52 3.90
CA GLU A 327 -2.46 18.85 4.51
C GLU A 327 -2.71 18.75 6.02
N HIS A 328 -3.72 17.98 6.43
CA HIS A 328 -4.04 17.85 7.85
C HIS A 328 -2.97 17.09 8.64
N MET A 329 -2.47 15.98 8.10
CA MET A 329 -1.50 15.15 8.79
C MET A 329 -0.16 15.85 8.99
N ALA A 330 0.23 16.76 8.09
CA ALA A 330 1.41 17.61 8.27
C ALA A 330 1.29 18.49 9.52
N GLU A 331 0.16 19.16 9.71
CA GLU A 331 -0.11 20.00 10.88
C GLU A 331 -0.21 19.16 12.17
N LEU A 332 -0.94 18.04 12.10
CA LEU A 332 -1.16 17.16 13.24
C LEU A 332 0.16 16.52 13.72
N GLN A 333 1.04 16.12 12.80
CA GLN A 333 2.34 15.53 13.14
C GLN A 333 3.19 16.51 13.96
N VAL A 334 3.23 17.79 13.57
CA VAL A 334 3.95 18.84 14.31
C VAL A 334 3.37 19.00 15.73
N GLN A 335 2.04 19.01 15.86
CA GLN A 335 1.38 19.11 17.15
C GLN A 335 1.65 17.88 18.04
N HIS A 336 1.60 16.68 17.45
CA HIS A 336 1.87 15.41 18.12
C HIS A 336 3.28 15.38 18.72
N GLU A 337 4.31 15.68 17.92
CA GLU A 337 5.70 15.71 18.38
C GLU A 337 5.93 16.78 19.45
N LYS A 338 5.43 18.00 19.21
CA LYS A 338 5.56 19.12 20.16
C LYS A 338 4.89 18.80 21.50
N SER A 339 3.76 18.08 21.49
CA SER A 339 3.04 17.73 22.71
C SER A 339 3.91 16.90 23.64
N TYR A 340 4.67 15.94 23.11
CA TYR A 340 5.53 15.06 23.88
C TYR A 340 6.84 15.72 24.34
N GLY A 341 7.47 16.51 23.47
CA GLY A 341 8.79 17.08 23.77
C GLY A 341 9.80 16.01 24.23
N ASN A 342 10.50 16.26 25.32
CA ASN A 342 11.51 15.33 25.88
C ASN A 342 10.93 14.06 26.53
N TYR A 343 9.60 13.91 26.56
CA TYR A 343 8.89 12.78 27.16
C TYR A 343 8.33 11.79 26.11
N ALA A 344 8.79 11.90 24.87
CA ALA A 344 8.33 11.06 23.77
C ALA A 344 8.51 9.55 24.03
N PRO A 345 7.47 8.72 23.79
CA PRO A 345 7.52 7.28 24.02
C PRO A 345 8.51 6.58 23.06
N TRP A 346 8.65 7.04 21.81
CA TRP A 346 9.64 6.50 20.86
C TRP A 346 11.10 6.77 21.24
N ILE A 347 11.35 7.63 22.24
CA ILE A 347 12.68 7.88 22.81
C ILE A 347 12.85 7.15 24.15
N ARG A 348 11.86 7.27 25.04
CA ARG A 348 11.98 6.79 26.42
C ARG A 348 11.67 5.31 26.59
N ASN A 349 10.75 4.78 25.80
CA ASN A 349 10.38 3.37 25.88
C ASN A 349 11.36 2.53 25.06
N LYS A 350 12.39 2.02 25.73
CA LYS A 350 13.43 1.19 25.11
C LYS A 350 12.89 -0.11 24.52
N GLU A 351 11.77 -0.64 25.03
CA GLU A 351 11.16 -1.86 24.49
C GLU A 351 10.60 -1.61 23.09
N ILE A 352 9.90 -0.48 22.87
CA ILE A 352 9.39 -0.10 21.54
C ILE A 352 10.53 -0.06 20.53
N LEU A 353 11.60 0.66 20.88
CA LEU A 353 12.75 0.81 20.00
C LEU A 353 13.45 -0.52 19.73
N ASN A 354 13.68 -1.33 20.76
CA ASN A 354 14.38 -2.62 20.62
C ASN A 354 13.57 -3.62 19.79
N ASP A 355 12.24 -3.69 20.00
CA ASP A 355 11.36 -4.55 19.23
C ASP A 355 11.31 -4.13 17.76
N ALA A 356 11.25 -2.82 17.50
CA ALA A 356 11.27 -2.29 16.15
C ALA A 356 12.63 -2.52 15.48
N LEU A 357 13.74 -2.37 16.21
CA LEU A 357 15.10 -2.56 15.70
C LEU A 357 15.32 -4.01 15.27
N LYS A 358 14.86 -4.98 16.06
CA LYS A 358 14.95 -6.42 15.77
C LYS A 358 14.18 -6.83 14.50
N LYS A 359 13.18 -6.05 14.10
CA LYS A 359 12.40 -6.29 12.87
C LYS A 359 13.07 -5.74 11.61
N THR A 360 14.10 -4.88 11.74
CA THR A 360 14.78 -4.29 10.57
C THR A 360 15.63 -5.32 9.82
N GLU A 361 15.70 -5.21 8.49
CA GLU A 361 16.55 -6.09 7.66
C GLU A 361 18.04 -5.98 8.04
N SER A 362 18.51 -4.77 8.33
CA SER A 362 19.89 -4.53 8.78
C SER A 362 20.23 -5.33 10.03
N TYR A 363 19.34 -5.32 11.04
CA TYR A 363 19.52 -6.12 12.24
C TYR A 363 19.53 -7.62 11.93
N GLN A 364 18.53 -8.11 11.18
CA GLN A 364 18.42 -9.53 10.82
C GLN A 364 19.62 -10.04 10.02
N LYS A 365 20.19 -9.20 9.14
CA LYS A 365 21.39 -9.51 8.35
C LYS A 365 22.62 -9.63 9.24
N LEU A 366 22.83 -8.70 10.16
CA LEU A 366 23.96 -8.74 11.09
C LEU A 366 23.83 -9.90 12.08
N GLN A 367 22.61 -10.21 12.55
CA GLN A 367 22.36 -11.37 13.39
C GLN A 367 22.70 -12.68 12.67
N LYS A 368 22.34 -12.82 11.39
CA LYS A 368 22.70 -13.99 10.56
C LYS A 368 24.22 -14.16 10.36
N GLN A 369 25.00 -13.10 10.56
CA GLN A 369 26.47 -13.16 10.52
C GLN A 369 27.09 -13.62 11.85
N GLY A 370 26.29 -13.93 12.87
CA GLY A 370 26.76 -14.42 14.17
C GLY A 370 27.24 -13.34 15.13
N LEU A 371 26.99 -12.05 14.84
CA LEU A 371 27.32 -10.96 15.76
C LEU A 371 26.42 -10.99 16.99
N ASN A 372 26.96 -10.57 18.14
CA ASN A 372 26.19 -10.40 19.36
C ASN A 372 25.44 -9.06 19.37
N GLU A 373 24.44 -8.92 20.25
CA GLU A 373 23.53 -7.74 20.28
C GLU A 373 24.26 -6.40 20.49
N SER A 374 25.36 -6.40 21.26
CA SER A 374 26.18 -5.20 21.49
C SER A 374 26.91 -4.77 20.21
N GLU A 375 27.53 -5.72 19.51
CA GLU A 375 28.23 -5.43 18.26
C GLU A 375 27.27 -4.98 17.15
N ILE A 376 26.10 -5.61 17.07
CA ILE A 376 25.04 -5.20 16.13
C ILE A 376 24.64 -3.75 16.41
N ARG A 377 24.38 -3.42 17.68
CA ARG A 377 24.00 -2.05 18.07
C ARG A 377 25.07 -1.03 17.68
N THR A 378 26.34 -1.29 17.98
CA THR A 378 27.45 -0.39 17.60
C THR A 378 27.47 -0.12 16.10
N ARG A 379 27.30 -1.15 15.26
CA ARG A 379 27.25 -0.96 13.79
C ARG A 379 26.02 -0.16 13.34
N LEU A 380 24.88 -0.38 13.98
CA LEU A 380 23.65 0.34 13.64
C LEU A 380 23.63 1.79 14.13
N GLU A 381 24.56 2.17 15.02
CA GLU A 381 24.81 3.54 15.50
C GLU A 381 25.77 4.32 14.59
N GLU A 382 26.41 3.67 13.61
CA GLU A 382 27.28 4.35 12.64
C GLU A 382 26.48 5.30 11.74
N LYS A 383 26.91 6.56 11.69
CA LYS A 383 26.23 7.60 10.91
C LYS A 383 26.62 7.52 9.44
N HIS A 384 25.61 7.66 8.60
CA HIS A 384 25.75 7.66 7.16
C HIS A 384 24.67 8.56 6.53
N PRO A 385 24.92 9.14 5.35
CA PRO A 385 23.90 9.89 4.63
C PRO A 385 22.67 9.00 4.35
N THR A 386 21.52 9.44 4.85
CA THR A 386 20.24 8.73 4.75
C THR A 386 19.16 9.72 4.31
N GLU A 387 18.38 9.36 3.28
CA GLU A 387 17.18 10.10 2.89
C GLU A 387 16.03 9.77 3.86
N VAL A 388 15.43 10.79 4.46
CA VAL A 388 14.29 10.66 5.37
C VAL A 388 13.09 11.45 4.89
N PHE A 389 11.91 10.89 5.10
CA PHE A 389 10.65 11.59 4.85
C PHE A 389 10.35 12.63 5.92
N GLU A 390 10.01 13.84 5.47
CA GLU A 390 9.29 14.84 6.23
C GLU A 390 8.16 15.40 5.35
N TYR A 391 7.12 15.97 5.96
CA TYR A 391 5.97 16.47 5.20
C TYR A 391 6.33 17.61 4.22
N ASP A 392 7.40 18.36 4.52
CA ASP A 392 7.95 19.43 3.67
C ASP A 392 8.94 18.92 2.59
N GLY A 393 9.24 17.61 2.58
CA GLY A 393 10.05 16.97 1.54
C GLY A 393 10.98 15.89 2.07
N ILE A 394 11.60 15.15 1.14
CA ILE A 394 12.66 14.20 1.47
C ILE A 394 13.93 14.99 1.78
N LYS A 395 14.55 14.71 2.92
CA LYS A 395 15.79 15.36 3.35
C LYS A 395 16.91 14.35 3.55
N THR A 396 18.09 14.65 3.04
CA THR A 396 19.29 13.86 3.32
C THR A 396 19.87 14.30 4.65
N LYS A 397 19.96 13.38 5.62
CA LYS A 397 20.57 13.62 6.93
C LYS A 397 21.70 12.63 7.19
N ASN A 398 22.73 13.07 7.90
CA ASN A 398 23.82 12.20 8.34
C ASN A 398 23.47 11.57 9.71
N ILE A 399 22.73 10.46 9.68
CA ILE A 399 22.14 9.80 10.86
C ILE A 399 22.43 8.30 10.85
N SER A 400 22.24 7.65 12.00
CA SER A 400 22.41 6.19 12.12
C SER A 400 21.13 5.42 11.75
N THR A 401 21.22 4.09 11.65
CA THR A 401 20.03 3.24 11.42
C THR A 401 19.05 3.37 12.60
N ILE A 402 19.57 3.47 13.82
CA ILE A 402 18.75 3.65 15.03
C ILE A 402 18.07 5.02 15.03
N ASP A 403 18.78 6.09 14.67
CA ASP A 403 18.20 7.43 14.58
C ASP A 403 17.09 7.49 13.53
N SER A 404 17.29 6.84 12.37
CA SER A 404 16.27 6.72 11.32
C SER A 404 15.04 5.97 11.82
N LEU A 405 15.22 4.86 12.55
CA LEU A 405 14.12 4.11 13.14
C LEU A 405 13.33 4.96 14.15
N VAL A 406 14.01 5.68 15.04
CA VAL A 406 13.36 6.62 15.99
C VAL A 406 12.60 7.71 15.25
N HIS A 407 13.15 8.22 14.14
CA HIS A 407 12.47 9.20 13.29
C HIS A 407 11.16 8.67 12.72
N TYR A 408 11.09 7.42 12.26
CA TYR A 408 9.85 6.86 11.72
C TYR A 408 8.85 6.39 12.79
N LEU A 409 9.33 5.95 13.96
CA LEU A 409 8.45 5.54 15.07
C LEU A 409 7.57 6.68 15.61
N LYS A 410 7.95 7.95 15.40
CA LYS A 410 7.17 9.11 15.85
C LYS A 410 5.98 9.45 14.95
N PHE A 411 5.91 8.88 13.74
CA PHE A 411 4.87 9.24 12.78
C PHE A 411 3.53 8.64 13.19
N VAL A 412 2.50 9.49 13.17
CA VAL A 412 1.12 9.03 13.13
C VAL A 412 0.71 8.82 11.68
N ASN A 413 0.03 7.72 11.42
CA ASN A 413 -0.50 7.34 10.11
C ASN A 413 -2.00 7.66 10.01
N SER A 414 -2.54 7.50 8.79
CA SER A 414 -3.95 7.68 8.51
C SER A 414 -4.49 6.59 7.59
N GLY A 415 -5.79 6.34 7.67
CA GLY A 415 -6.55 5.54 6.72
C GLY A 415 -7.82 6.29 6.33
N LEU A 416 -8.17 6.29 5.04
CA LEU A 416 -9.43 6.83 4.53
C LEU A 416 -10.03 5.85 3.52
N LEU A 417 -11.31 5.53 3.67
CA LEU A 417 -12.09 4.82 2.66
C LEU A 417 -13.40 5.55 2.43
N ALA A 418 -13.65 5.92 1.17
CA ALA A 418 -14.91 6.51 0.74
C ALA A 418 -15.60 5.57 -0.25
N VAL A 419 -16.87 5.25 0.02
CA VAL A 419 -17.68 4.35 -0.82
C VAL A 419 -19.03 4.95 -1.15
N GLU A 420 -19.52 4.62 -2.34
CA GLU A 420 -20.92 4.81 -2.71
C GLU A 420 -21.76 3.74 -2.00
N PRO A 421 -22.72 4.13 -1.14
CA PRO A 421 -23.37 3.18 -0.24
C PRO A 421 -24.27 2.16 -0.95
N GLN A 422 -24.86 2.49 -2.09
CA GLN A 422 -25.78 1.60 -2.81
C GLN A 422 -25.09 0.39 -3.44
N THR A 423 -23.84 0.55 -3.85
CA THR A 423 -23.07 -0.51 -4.55
C THR A 423 -21.86 -1.00 -3.75
N GLY A 424 -21.38 -0.21 -2.79
CA GLY A 424 -20.09 -0.42 -2.15
C GLY A 424 -18.92 -0.02 -3.05
N SER A 425 -19.16 0.64 -4.18
CA SER A 425 -18.08 1.09 -5.08
C SER A 425 -17.13 2.02 -4.34
N VAL A 426 -15.86 1.64 -4.26
CA VAL A 426 -14.80 2.47 -3.67
C VAL A 426 -14.52 3.66 -4.57
N LYS A 427 -14.67 4.87 -4.03
CA LYS A 427 -14.38 6.13 -4.73
C LYS A 427 -13.02 6.70 -4.35
N ALA A 428 -12.62 6.56 -3.09
CA ALA A 428 -11.28 6.94 -2.62
C ALA A 428 -10.74 5.95 -1.57
N TRP A 429 -9.42 5.77 -1.58
CA TRP A 429 -8.65 4.83 -0.76
C TRP A 429 -7.28 5.43 -0.40
N VAL A 430 -7.09 5.79 0.87
CA VAL A 430 -5.79 6.26 1.40
C VAL A 430 -5.36 5.30 2.50
N GLY A 431 -4.25 4.58 2.28
CA GLY A 431 -3.77 3.55 3.20
C GLY A 431 -2.72 4.01 4.23
N GLY A 432 -2.21 5.23 4.11
CA GLY A 432 -1.15 5.78 4.94
C GLY A 432 -0.66 7.12 4.43
N VAL A 433 0.31 7.73 5.13
CA VAL A 433 0.72 9.12 4.86
C VAL A 433 1.69 9.27 3.69
N ASP A 434 2.53 8.26 3.45
CA ASP A 434 3.42 8.21 2.27
C ASP A 434 3.84 6.77 1.98
N PHE A 435 3.41 6.23 0.84
CA PHE A 435 3.64 4.81 0.52
C PHE A 435 5.11 4.46 0.30
N ARG A 436 6.00 5.42 0.00
CA ARG A 436 7.43 5.12 -0.18
C ARG A 436 8.07 4.68 1.13
N PHE A 437 7.60 5.25 2.25
CA PHE A 437 8.17 5.05 3.58
C PHE A 437 7.29 4.19 4.48
N PHE A 438 5.97 4.19 4.27
CA PHE A 438 4.99 3.43 5.05
C PHE A 438 4.23 2.47 4.14
N LYS A 439 4.68 1.21 4.07
CA LYS A 439 4.09 0.20 3.16
C LYS A 439 2.84 -0.49 3.73
N TYR A 440 2.55 -0.30 5.02
CA TYR A 440 1.43 -0.94 5.69
C TYR A 440 0.13 -0.20 5.37
N ASP A 441 -0.82 -0.90 4.76
CA ASP A 441 -2.11 -0.33 4.33
C ASP A 441 -3.14 -0.41 5.46
N HIS A 442 -3.51 0.75 5.99
CA HIS A 442 -4.47 0.89 7.09
C HIS A 442 -5.92 0.64 6.70
N VAL A 443 -6.24 0.56 5.41
CA VAL A 443 -7.59 0.23 4.94
C VAL A 443 -7.79 -1.28 4.83
N SER A 444 -6.86 -2.00 4.19
CA SER A 444 -6.99 -3.45 3.95
C SER A 444 -6.43 -4.33 5.07
N GLN A 445 -5.38 -3.89 5.77
CA GLN A 445 -4.62 -4.77 6.67
C GLN A 445 -4.89 -4.48 8.15
N SER A 446 -5.22 -3.23 8.50
CA SER A 446 -5.34 -2.84 9.90
C SER A 446 -6.66 -3.25 10.53
N LYS A 447 -6.59 -3.78 11.76
CA LYS A 447 -7.73 -3.94 12.66
C LYS A 447 -7.44 -3.22 13.96
N ARG A 448 -8.31 -2.27 14.30
CA ARG A 448 -8.11 -1.31 15.38
C ARG A 448 -9.38 -1.21 16.21
N GLN A 449 -9.23 -0.87 17.50
CA GLN A 449 -10.39 -0.57 18.33
C GLN A 449 -11.12 0.62 17.72
N VAL A 450 -12.44 0.50 17.57
CA VAL A 450 -13.24 1.49 16.84
C VAL A 450 -13.78 2.61 17.74
N GLY A 451 -13.68 2.43 19.05
CA GLY A 451 -14.11 3.42 20.03
C GLY A 451 -15.60 3.77 19.90
N SER A 452 -15.95 5.03 20.17
CA SER A 452 -17.34 5.50 20.13
C SER A 452 -18.05 5.40 18.76
N THR A 453 -17.35 5.03 17.67
CA THR A 453 -18.01 4.71 16.39
C THR A 453 -18.78 3.39 16.43
N PHE A 454 -18.67 2.57 17.48
CA PHE A 454 -19.54 1.42 17.68
C PHE A 454 -20.92 1.80 18.25
N LYS A 455 -21.05 2.98 18.88
CA LYS A 455 -22.30 3.40 19.53
C LYS A 455 -23.52 3.41 18.59
N PRO A 456 -23.45 3.92 17.34
CA PRO A 456 -24.59 3.84 16.44
C PRO A 456 -25.14 2.42 16.24
N ILE A 457 -24.30 1.38 16.29
CA ILE A 457 -24.74 -0.02 16.19
C ILE A 457 -25.52 -0.43 17.44
N VAL A 458 -25.08 -0.02 18.63
CA VAL A 458 -25.78 -0.25 19.90
C VAL A 458 -27.17 0.39 19.88
N TYR A 459 -27.24 1.66 19.47
CA TYR A 459 -28.50 2.41 19.44
C TYR A 459 -29.43 1.91 18.34
N THR A 460 -28.90 1.49 17.19
CA THR A 460 -29.66 0.81 16.13
C THR A 460 -30.31 -0.45 16.66
N ALA A 461 -29.56 -1.30 17.38
CA ALA A 461 -30.10 -2.51 17.98
C ALA A 461 -31.19 -2.21 19.00
N ALA A 462 -31.03 -1.15 19.80
CA ALA A 462 -32.00 -0.74 20.80
C ALA A 462 -33.33 -0.31 20.17
N LEU A 463 -33.27 0.59 19.19
CA LEU A 463 -34.43 1.08 18.45
C LEU A 463 -35.12 -0.06 17.69
N GLU A 464 -34.36 -0.91 17.00
CA GLU A 464 -34.90 -2.06 16.28
C GLU A 464 -35.52 -3.11 17.22
N SER A 465 -35.09 -3.15 18.49
CA SER A 465 -35.70 -3.98 19.54
C SER A 465 -36.93 -3.33 20.19
N GLY A 466 -37.36 -2.15 19.72
CA GLY A 466 -38.55 -1.44 20.18
C GLY A 466 -38.31 -0.42 21.30
N MET A 467 -37.06 -0.04 21.58
CA MET A 467 -36.78 1.06 22.52
C MET A 467 -37.27 2.40 21.94
N ASP A 468 -37.99 3.18 22.75
CA ASP A 468 -38.51 4.48 22.32
C ASP A 468 -37.35 5.50 22.14
N PRO A 469 -37.30 6.29 21.05
CA PRO A 469 -36.27 7.32 20.84
C PRO A 469 -36.15 8.35 21.97
N CYS A 470 -37.26 8.60 22.67
CA CYS A 470 -37.39 9.48 23.81
C CYS A 470 -37.24 8.76 25.16
N SER A 471 -36.63 7.57 25.17
CA SER A 471 -36.19 6.90 26.39
C SER A 471 -35.05 7.69 27.05
N TYR A 472 -35.17 7.95 28.35
CA TYR A 472 -34.20 8.73 29.12
C TYR A 472 -33.32 7.85 29.99
N PHE A 473 -32.02 8.14 29.96
CA PHE A 473 -31.03 7.43 30.78
C PHE A 473 -30.21 8.39 31.62
N SER A 474 -30.06 8.06 32.90
CA SER A 474 -29.22 8.82 33.82
C SER A 474 -27.74 8.78 33.40
N VAL A 475 -27.02 9.87 33.61
CA VAL A 475 -25.56 9.92 33.42
C VAL A 475 -24.76 9.21 34.52
N ARG A 476 -25.41 8.87 35.64
CA ARG A 476 -24.77 8.28 36.81
C ARG A 476 -23.98 7.02 36.45
N GLU A 477 -22.77 6.93 36.98
CA GLU A 477 -21.90 5.77 36.81
C GLU A 477 -22.47 4.52 37.49
N VAL A 478 -22.31 3.37 36.82
CA VAL A 478 -22.77 2.05 37.29
C VAL A 478 -21.61 1.07 37.15
N THR A 479 -21.41 0.24 38.18
CA THR A 479 -20.41 -0.84 38.16
C THR A 479 -21.04 -2.14 37.67
N TYR A 480 -20.42 -2.77 36.69
CA TYR A 480 -20.90 -4.01 36.07
C TYR A 480 -20.19 -5.26 36.64
N GLU A 481 -20.64 -6.47 36.26
CA GLU A 481 -20.26 -7.76 36.89
C GLU A 481 -18.75 -8.03 37.01
N ASP A 482 -17.89 -7.36 36.23
CA ASP A 482 -16.42 -7.46 36.29
C ASP A 482 -15.74 -6.38 37.16
N GLY A 483 -16.51 -5.59 37.91
CA GLY A 483 -15.98 -4.46 38.68
C GLY A 483 -15.62 -3.24 37.83
N TRP A 484 -15.98 -3.24 36.54
CA TRP A 484 -15.73 -2.15 35.61
C TRP A 484 -16.79 -1.06 35.71
N THR A 485 -16.36 0.20 35.82
CA THR A 485 -17.22 1.39 35.87
C THR A 485 -16.85 2.32 34.71
N PRO A 486 -17.71 2.50 33.69
CA PRO A 486 -17.47 3.47 32.63
C PRO A 486 -17.69 4.90 33.12
N SER A 487 -16.85 5.83 32.66
CA SER A 487 -16.99 7.26 32.92
C SER A 487 -17.11 8.06 31.62
N ASN A 488 -17.74 9.24 31.71
CA ASN A 488 -17.83 10.18 30.59
C ASN A 488 -16.52 10.99 30.45
N SER A 489 -16.22 11.45 29.23
CA SER A 489 -15.01 12.23 28.94
C SER A 489 -14.95 13.61 29.62
N SER A 490 -16.09 14.12 30.07
CA SER A 490 -16.25 15.40 30.78
C SER A 490 -16.93 15.15 32.13
N SER A 491 -16.25 14.48 33.05
CA SER A 491 -16.81 14.14 34.36
C SER A 491 -16.92 15.33 35.34
N GLU A 492 -16.33 16.48 35.04
CA GLU A 492 -16.52 17.71 35.80
C GLU A 492 -17.87 18.35 35.44
N GLY A 493 -18.89 18.15 36.29
CA GLY A 493 -20.15 18.88 36.22
C GLY A 493 -21.37 18.12 35.69
N ASP A 494 -21.25 16.83 35.38
CA ASP A 494 -22.41 15.99 35.06
C ASP A 494 -23.26 15.81 36.33
N ASP A 495 -24.41 16.49 36.40
CA ASP A 495 -25.39 16.31 37.47
C ASP A 495 -25.90 14.86 37.43
N PRO A 496 -25.65 14.03 38.46
CA PRO A 496 -26.01 12.61 38.45
C PRO A 496 -27.52 12.37 38.38
N HIS A 497 -28.31 13.42 38.64
CA HIS A 497 -29.78 13.43 38.53
C HIS A 497 -30.27 13.89 37.16
N MET A 498 -29.37 14.13 36.21
CA MET A 498 -29.74 14.45 34.83
C MET A 498 -29.84 13.18 34.01
N ASN A 499 -30.91 13.08 33.25
CA ASN A 499 -31.17 12.04 32.28
C ASN A 499 -31.19 12.67 30.89
N TYR A 500 -30.69 11.95 29.90
CA TYR A 500 -30.68 12.41 28.51
C TYR A 500 -31.41 11.39 27.63
N ASN A 501 -32.11 11.91 26.62
CA ASN A 501 -32.71 11.05 25.59
C ASN A 501 -31.62 10.42 24.71
N LEU A 502 -32.00 9.44 23.89
CA LEU A 502 -31.05 8.71 23.05
C LEU A 502 -30.32 9.63 22.06
N LYS A 503 -31.03 10.61 21.48
CA LYS A 503 -30.47 11.56 20.50
C LYS A 503 -29.34 12.39 21.11
N THR A 504 -29.59 13.01 22.26
CA THR A 504 -28.58 13.83 22.96
C THR A 504 -27.45 12.98 23.52
N ALA A 505 -27.74 11.78 24.03
CA ALA A 505 -26.72 10.85 24.50
C ALA A 505 -25.77 10.42 23.37
N LEU A 506 -26.29 10.13 22.18
CA LEU A 506 -25.48 9.78 21.01
C LEU A 506 -24.69 10.99 20.49
N SER A 507 -25.33 12.17 20.38
CA SER A 507 -24.70 13.38 19.83
C SER A 507 -23.54 13.88 20.69
N LYS A 508 -23.69 13.82 22.02
CA LYS A 508 -22.62 14.11 22.99
C LYS A 508 -21.70 12.92 23.25
N SER A 509 -21.99 11.77 22.65
CA SER A 509 -21.20 10.54 22.76
C SER A 509 -21.00 10.08 24.21
N MET A 510 -22.06 10.08 25.02
CA MET A 510 -22.01 9.75 26.45
C MET A 510 -21.70 8.26 26.65
N ASN A 511 -20.72 7.93 27.48
CA ASN A 511 -20.25 6.56 27.70
C ASN A 511 -21.18 5.81 28.64
N THR A 512 -21.57 6.43 29.75
CA THR A 512 -22.43 5.80 30.76
C THR A 512 -23.77 5.37 30.17
N ILE A 513 -24.40 6.24 29.38
CA ILE A 513 -25.67 5.94 28.71
C ILE A 513 -25.51 4.87 27.63
N ALA A 514 -24.46 4.91 26.81
CA ALA A 514 -24.25 3.89 25.78
C ALA A 514 -24.15 2.46 26.36
N VAL A 515 -23.52 2.31 27.53
CA VAL A 515 -23.47 1.02 28.22
C VAL A 515 -24.85 0.65 28.79
N LYS A 516 -25.61 1.59 29.36
CA LYS A 516 -26.98 1.32 29.84
C LYS A 516 -27.91 0.87 28.71
N VAL A 517 -27.88 1.56 27.57
CA VAL A 517 -28.63 1.19 26.36
C VAL A 517 -28.23 -0.22 25.89
N LEU A 518 -26.93 -0.54 25.87
CA LEU A 518 -26.46 -1.89 25.55
C LEU A 518 -27.03 -2.94 26.51
N MET A 519 -27.01 -2.66 27.81
CA MET A 519 -27.45 -3.61 28.83
C MET A 519 -28.96 -3.84 28.80
N GLU A 520 -29.75 -2.79 28.56
CA GLU A 520 -31.21 -2.91 28.39
C GLU A 520 -31.59 -3.64 27.09
N THR A 521 -30.87 -3.36 26.00
CA THR A 521 -31.06 -4.05 24.71
C THR A 521 -30.61 -5.52 24.76
N GLY A 522 -29.60 -5.82 25.58
CA GLY A 522 -28.92 -7.10 25.66
C GLY A 522 -27.72 -7.21 24.71
N ILE A 523 -26.57 -7.62 25.25
CA ILE A 523 -25.30 -7.74 24.50
C ILE A 523 -25.44 -8.67 23.27
N GLY A 524 -26.19 -9.76 23.40
CA GLY A 524 -26.42 -10.71 22.31
C GLY A 524 -27.14 -10.07 21.11
N ASN A 525 -28.17 -9.26 21.37
CA ASN A 525 -28.94 -8.57 20.34
C ASN A 525 -28.09 -7.53 19.61
N VAL A 526 -27.23 -6.79 20.33
CA VAL A 526 -26.28 -5.84 19.72
C VAL A 526 -25.26 -6.55 18.84
N ILE A 527 -24.73 -7.70 19.29
CA ILE A 527 -23.82 -8.50 18.46
C ILE A 527 -24.53 -9.02 17.21
N GLU A 528 -25.77 -9.50 17.34
CA GLU A 528 -26.56 -9.95 16.18
C GLU A 528 -26.82 -8.80 15.20
N GLN A 529 -27.18 -7.62 15.71
CA GLN A 529 -27.36 -6.42 14.89
C GLN A 529 -26.08 -6.06 14.13
N ALA A 530 -24.93 -6.08 14.81
CA ALA A 530 -23.62 -5.85 14.19
C ALA A 530 -23.32 -6.87 13.06
N ARG A 531 -23.71 -8.14 13.24
CA ARG A 531 -23.58 -9.19 12.22
C ARG A 531 -24.49 -8.91 11.02
N ARG A 532 -25.75 -8.53 11.26
CA ARG A 532 -26.70 -8.15 10.18
C ARG A 532 -26.21 -6.95 9.38
N MET A 533 -25.51 -6.01 10.04
CA MET A 533 -24.86 -4.87 9.40
C MET A 533 -23.56 -5.24 8.65
N GLY A 534 -23.10 -6.49 8.70
CA GLY A 534 -21.97 -7.00 7.90
C GLY A 534 -20.62 -7.02 8.60
N ILE A 535 -20.56 -6.85 9.92
CA ILE A 535 -19.32 -7.04 10.68
C ILE A 535 -19.03 -8.54 10.78
N GLU A 536 -17.83 -8.98 10.41
CA GLU A 536 -17.44 -10.41 10.40
C GLU A 536 -16.48 -10.76 11.54
N SER A 537 -15.64 -9.80 11.94
CA SER A 537 -14.67 -9.97 13.03
C SER A 537 -15.31 -10.39 14.34
N LYS A 538 -14.64 -11.24 15.11
CA LYS A 538 -15.14 -11.71 16.42
C LYS A 538 -15.37 -10.51 17.34
N LEU A 539 -16.59 -10.39 17.87
CA LEU A 539 -16.99 -9.33 18.79
C LEU A 539 -16.92 -9.83 20.25
N PRO A 540 -16.39 -9.04 21.19
CA PRO A 540 -16.34 -9.43 22.59
C PRO A 540 -17.73 -9.27 23.22
N ALA A 541 -18.24 -10.31 23.87
CA ALA A 541 -19.55 -10.30 24.53
C ALA A 541 -19.46 -9.73 25.97
N VAL A 542 -19.02 -8.48 26.08
CA VAL A 542 -18.80 -7.79 27.36
C VAL A 542 -19.36 -6.36 27.30
N PRO A 543 -19.74 -5.73 28.44
CA PRO A 543 -20.34 -4.39 28.45
C PRO A 543 -19.48 -3.30 27.76
N SER A 544 -18.15 -3.45 27.79
CA SER A 544 -17.24 -2.48 27.17
C SER A 544 -17.34 -2.41 25.65
N ILE A 545 -18.01 -3.37 25.00
CA ILE A 545 -18.25 -3.31 23.54
C ILE A 545 -19.06 -2.06 23.15
N ALA A 546 -19.93 -1.55 24.03
CA ALA A 546 -20.65 -0.29 23.79
C ALA A 546 -19.73 0.91 23.55
N LEU A 547 -18.50 0.84 24.07
CA LEU A 547 -17.48 1.87 23.90
C LEU A 547 -16.47 1.52 22.79
N GLY A 548 -16.73 0.46 22.01
CA GLY A 548 -15.95 0.07 20.84
C GLY A 548 -14.63 -0.62 21.14
N THR A 549 -14.58 -1.47 22.16
CA THR A 549 -13.43 -2.35 22.43
C THR A 549 -13.24 -3.45 21.38
N ALA A 550 -14.17 -3.58 20.42
CA ALA A 550 -14.03 -4.43 19.25
C ALA A 550 -12.97 -3.92 18.28
N SER A 551 -12.06 -4.80 17.86
CA SER A 551 -11.07 -4.50 16.83
C SER A 551 -11.62 -4.84 15.44
N LEU A 552 -11.92 -3.83 14.63
CA LEU A 552 -12.48 -3.97 13.28
C LEU A 552 -11.55 -3.34 12.24
N SER A 553 -11.65 -3.82 11.00
CA SER A 553 -11.04 -3.11 9.87
C SER A 553 -11.88 -1.91 9.45
N LEU A 554 -11.24 -0.95 8.78
CA LEU A 554 -11.92 0.23 8.23
C LEU A 554 -12.97 -0.19 7.18
N SER A 555 -12.69 -1.25 6.40
CA SER A 555 -13.63 -1.86 5.45
C SER A 555 -14.89 -2.44 6.11
N GLU A 556 -14.75 -3.21 7.20
CA GLU A 556 -15.90 -3.77 7.92
C GLU A 556 -16.78 -2.68 8.53
N LEU A 557 -16.16 -1.67 9.14
CA LEU A 557 -16.90 -0.56 9.73
C LEU A 557 -17.60 0.26 8.64
N THR A 558 -16.92 0.54 7.53
CA THR A 558 -17.50 1.24 6.36
C THR A 558 -18.73 0.49 5.85
N SER A 559 -18.61 -0.84 5.67
CA SER A 559 -19.71 -1.70 5.24
C SER A 559 -20.92 -1.53 6.16
N ALA A 560 -20.73 -1.58 7.49
CA ALA A 560 -21.82 -1.40 8.45
C ALA A 560 -22.55 -0.06 8.26
N TYR A 561 -21.81 1.02 8.03
CA TYR A 561 -22.40 2.35 7.87
C TYR A 561 -23.11 2.57 6.52
N THR A 562 -22.82 1.79 5.48
CA THR A 562 -23.58 1.87 4.20
C THR A 562 -25.07 1.62 4.40
N SER A 563 -25.45 0.77 5.35
CA SER A 563 -26.85 0.41 5.62
C SER A 563 -27.75 1.59 6.00
N TYR A 564 -27.20 2.64 6.63
CA TYR A 564 -27.98 3.83 6.99
C TYR A 564 -28.43 4.67 5.78
N VAL A 565 -27.72 4.56 4.66
CA VAL A 565 -27.96 5.32 3.43
C VAL A 565 -28.15 4.41 2.21
N ASN A 566 -28.56 3.16 2.47
CA ASN A 566 -28.88 2.17 1.44
C ASN A 566 -30.13 1.36 1.83
N GLU A 567 -31.18 2.05 2.28
CA GLU A 567 -32.48 1.44 2.63
C GLU A 567 -32.41 0.28 3.66
N GLY A 568 -31.38 0.26 4.50
CA GLY A 568 -31.10 -0.80 5.46
C GLY A 568 -30.24 -1.95 4.92
N TYR A 569 -29.89 -1.98 3.64
CA TYR A 569 -29.00 -3.00 3.06
C TYR A 569 -27.53 -2.65 3.24
N THR A 570 -26.73 -3.65 3.59
CA THR A 570 -25.28 -3.48 3.70
C THR A 570 -24.60 -3.74 2.35
N SER A 571 -23.74 -2.83 1.93
CA SER A 571 -22.87 -2.99 0.76
C SER A 571 -21.42 -3.19 1.21
N LYS A 572 -20.76 -4.23 0.72
CA LYS A 572 -19.32 -4.44 0.96
C LYS A 572 -18.50 -3.64 -0.06
N PRO A 573 -17.35 -3.05 0.35
CA PRO A 573 -16.43 -2.39 -0.55
C PRO A 573 -16.06 -3.24 -1.76
N PHE A 574 -16.15 -2.63 -2.93
CA PHE A 574 -15.99 -3.24 -4.24
C PHE A 574 -15.18 -2.29 -5.12
N TYR A 575 -14.11 -2.78 -5.75
CA TYR A 575 -13.16 -1.90 -6.45
C TYR A 575 -12.55 -2.41 -7.75
N ILE A 576 -12.78 -3.67 -8.14
CA ILE A 576 -12.40 -4.19 -9.46
C ILE A 576 -13.68 -4.55 -10.18
N THR A 577 -13.99 -3.91 -11.30
CA THR A 577 -15.21 -4.20 -12.07
C THR A 577 -14.99 -5.34 -13.05
N HIS A 578 -13.92 -5.27 -13.83
CA HIS A 578 -13.56 -6.32 -14.78
C HIS A 578 -12.09 -6.23 -15.19
N ILE A 579 -11.58 -7.34 -15.72
CA ILE A 579 -10.22 -7.48 -16.25
C ILE A 579 -10.34 -7.91 -17.71
N GLN A 580 -9.61 -7.27 -18.60
CA GLN A 580 -9.53 -7.61 -20.02
C GLN A 580 -8.10 -8.04 -20.40
N ASP A 581 -8.00 -8.86 -21.45
CA ASP A 581 -6.71 -9.12 -22.12
C ASP A 581 -6.29 -7.92 -23.00
N ALA A 582 -5.09 -7.99 -23.57
CA ALA A 582 -4.55 -6.95 -24.45
C ALA A 582 -5.36 -6.74 -25.76
N ASN A 583 -6.29 -7.65 -26.08
CA ASN A 583 -7.18 -7.55 -27.24
C ASN A 583 -8.58 -7.05 -26.86
N GLY A 584 -8.83 -6.73 -25.59
CA GLY A 584 -10.11 -6.26 -25.08
C GLY A 584 -11.11 -7.36 -24.68
N ASN A 585 -10.73 -8.64 -24.71
CA ASN A 585 -11.60 -9.72 -24.27
C ASN A 585 -11.71 -9.74 -22.74
N THR A 586 -12.92 -9.78 -22.20
CA THR A 586 -13.15 -9.88 -20.75
C THR A 586 -12.71 -11.23 -20.21
N LEU A 587 -11.77 -11.22 -19.27
CA LEU A 587 -11.25 -12.39 -18.55
C LEU A 587 -12.04 -12.67 -17.27
N ALA A 588 -12.41 -11.61 -16.54
CA ALA A 588 -13.18 -11.70 -15.31
C ALA A 588 -14.07 -10.46 -15.16
N LYS A 589 -15.27 -10.66 -14.60
CA LYS A 589 -16.20 -9.58 -14.24
C LYS A 589 -16.67 -9.80 -12.81
N PHE A 590 -16.81 -8.72 -12.07
CA PHE A 590 -17.24 -8.72 -10.69
C PHE A 590 -18.40 -7.75 -10.53
N GLU A 591 -19.29 -8.07 -9.60
CA GLU A 591 -20.50 -7.31 -9.34
C GLU A 591 -20.53 -6.84 -7.87
N PRO A 592 -21.25 -5.76 -7.55
CA PRO A 592 -21.51 -5.30 -6.19
C PRO A 592 -21.97 -6.42 -5.24
N LYS A 593 -21.47 -6.41 -4.01
CA LYS A 593 -21.82 -7.38 -2.96
C LYS A 593 -22.72 -6.73 -1.91
N ILE A 594 -24.03 -6.78 -2.17
CA ILE A 594 -25.08 -6.23 -1.32
C ILE A 594 -25.73 -7.35 -0.50
N SER A 595 -26.09 -7.08 0.76
CA SER A 595 -26.77 -8.06 1.62
C SER A 595 -28.14 -8.44 1.05
N ALA A 596 -28.52 -9.72 1.19
CA ALA A 596 -29.82 -10.19 0.72
C ALA A 596 -30.99 -9.63 1.56
N ASN A 597 -30.75 -9.40 2.85
CA ASN A 597 -31.74 -8.90 3.80
C ASN A 597 -31.31 -7.52 4.33
N LYS A 598 -32.30 -6.72 4.72
CA LYS A 598 -32.08 -5.47 5.46
C LYS A 598 -31.53 -5.78 6.84
N ALA A 599 -30.61 -4.94 7.31
CA ALA A 599 -30.04 -5.03 8.64
C ALA A 599 -31.01 -4.51 9.72
N PHE A 600 -31.84 -3.52 9.38
CA PHE A 600 -32.84 -2.90 10.24
C PHE A 600 -33.95 -2.24 9.41
N SER A 601 -35.03 -1.83 10.05
CA SER A 601 -36.19 -1.20 9.43
C SER A 601 -35.92 0.22 8.87
N ASP A 602 -36.78 0.69 7.96
CA ASP A 602 -36.68 2.05 7.42
C ASP A 602 -36.95 3.13 8.49
N GLU A 603 -37.79 2.81 9.47
CA GLU A 603 -38.04 3.64 10.64
C GLU A 603 -36.77 3.83 11.48
N THR A 604 -36.13 2.74 11.90
CA THR A 604 -34.84 2.78 12.61
C THR A 604 -33.79 3.54 11.82
N ARG A 605 -33.72 3.34 10.49
CA ARG A 605 -32.79 4.06 9.60
C ARG A 605 -32.96 5.57 9.72
N LYS A 606 -34.19 6.07 9.58
CA LYS A 606 -34.50 7.50 9.59
C LYS A 606 -34.24 8.14 10.95
N ILE A 607 -34.61 7.45 12.04
CA ILE A 607 -34.33 7.89 13.41
C ILE A 607 -32.81 7.99 13.64
N MET A 608 -32.06 6.95 13.25
CA MET A 608 -30.60 6.92 13.42
C MET A 608 -29.87 7.98 12.59
N ILE A 609 -30.30 8.25 11.35
CA ILE A 609 -29.77 9.36 10.56
C ILE A 609 -29.98 10.68 11.31
N ASN A 610 -31.20 10.97 11.78
CA ASN A 610 -31.48 12.21 12.51
C ASN A 610 -30.63 12.36 13.79
N MET A 611 -30.42 11.26 14.53
CA MET A 611 -29.58 11.25 15.72
C MET A 611 -28.10 11.49 15.37
N MET A 612 -27.61 10.93 14.26
CA MET A 612 -26.25 11.16 13.78
C MET A 612 -26.05 12.55 13.15
N GLU A 613 -27.09 13.15 12.56
CA GLU A 613 -27.07 14.57 12.16
C GLU A 613 -26.89 15.49 13.38
N ALA A 614 -27.51 15.16 14.52
CA ALA A 614 -27.30 15.92 15.76
C ALA A 614 -25.83 15.88 16.22
N THR A 615 -25.11 14.77 16.00
CA THR A 615 -23.67 14.70 16.29
C THR A 615 -22.89 15.76 15.52
N VAL A 616 -23.31 16.06 14.29
CA VAL A 616 -22.67 17.02 13.38
C VAL A 616 -23.15 18.45 13.61
N ASN A 617 -24.42 18.65 13.94
CA ASN A 617 -25.00 19.99 14.05
C ASN A 617 -24.79 20.62 15.44
N GLU A 618 -24.77 19.82 16.50
CA GLU A 618 -24.72 20.29 17.89
C GLU A 618 -23.79 19.46 18.80
N GLY A 619 -23.35 18.29 18.34
CA GLY A 619 -22.59 17.33 19.15
C GLY A 619 -21.08 17.36 18.93
N THR A 620 -20.44 16.19 19.09
CA THR A 620 -18.98 16.02 19.06
C THR A 620 -18.33 16.33 17.71
N ALA A 621 -19.11 16.42 16.63
CA ALA A 621 -18.64 16.76 15.28
C ALA A 621 -19.09 18.16 14.83
N SER A 622 -19.63 19.00 15.73
CA SER A 622 -20.06 20.39 15.47
C SER A 622 -19.00 21.26 14.80
N ARG A 623 -17.72 20.90 14.94
CA ARG A 623 -16.58 21.53 14.25
C ARG A 623 -16.73 21.56 12.73
N LEU A 624 -17.41 20.58 12.13
CA LEU A 624 -17.75 20.59 10.70
C LEU A 624 -18.55 21.84 10.29
N ARG A 625 -19.43 22.33 11.19
CA ARG A 625 -20.22 23.55 10.97
C ARG A 625 -19.40 24.80 11.26
N TYR A 626 -18.89 24.96 12.48
CA TYR A 626 -18.33 26.25 12.90
C TYR A 626 -16.88 26.51 12.44
N SER A 627 -16.05 25.46 12.25
CA SER A 627 -14.66 25.64 11.76
C SER A 627 -14.52 25.45 10.25
N TYR A 628 -15.27 24.49 9.67
CA TYR A 628 -15.16 24.15 8.25
C TYR A 628 -16.30 24.70 7.39
N GLY A 629 -17.34 25.28 8.00
CA GLY A 629 -18.42 25.96 7.27
C GLY A 629 -19.29 25.03 6.42
N LEU A 630 -19.25 23.72 6.62
CA LEU A 630 -19.97 22.77 5.78
C LEU A 630 -21.48 22.87 6.01
N GLN A 631 -22.24 23.16 4.96
CA GLN A 631 -23.72 23.28 4.98
C GLN A 631 -24.44 22.06 4.37
N ASN A 632 -23.68 21.06 3.95
CA ASN A 632 -24.21 19.81 3.42
C ASN A 632 -24.99 19.05 4.51
N ASP A 633 -25.95 18.24 4.07
CA ASP A 633 -26.56 17.21 4.91
C ASP A 633 -25.50 16.16 5.21
N ILE A 634 -25.05 16.15 6.46
CA ILE A 634 -23.99 15.27 6.95
C ILE A 634 -24.48 14.70 8.27
N ALA A 635 -24.51 13.38 8.33
CA ALA A 635 -24.62 12.60 9.55
C ALA A 635 -23.25 12.02 9.88
N GLY A 636 -22.94 11.77 11.14
CA GLY A 636 -21.65 11.19 11.45
C GLY A 636 -21.45 10.82 12.91
N LYS A 637 -20.28 10.24 13.18
CA LYS A 637 -19.87 9.86 14.52
C LYS A 637 -18.37 9.98 14.70
N THR A 638 -17.95 10.67 15.77
CA THR A 638 -16.56 10.64 16.24
C THR A 638 -16.29 9.39 17.07
N GLY A 639 -15.07 8.85 16.95
CA GLY A 639 -14.52 7.84 17.83
C GLY A 639 -13.16 8.23 18.38
N THR A 640 -12.94 7.93 19.64
CA THR A 640 -11.65 8.04 20.31
C THR A 640 -11.49 6.78 21.15
N THR A 641 -10.35 6.10 21.05
CA THR A 641 -10.05 4.93 21.88
C THR A 641 -9.37 5.34 23.19
N GLN A 642 -9.30 4.40 24.12
CA GLN A 642 -8.64 4.59 25.40
C GLN A 642 -7.17 5.01 25.21
N ASP A 643 -6.66 5.85 26.11
CA ASP A 643 -5.31 6.43 26.06
C ASP A 643 -5.02 7.24 24.79
N ASN A 644 -6.06 7.64 24.06
CA ASN A 644 -5.96 8.41 22.81
C ASN A 644 -5.06 7.72 21.78
N LYS A 645 -5.22 6.41 21.56
CA LYS A 645 -4.39 5.66 20.61
C LYS A 645 -4.86 5.84 19.17
N ASP A 646 -6.17 5.87 18.99
CA ASP A 646 -6.82 5.93 17.68
C ASP A 646 -7.92 7.00 17.70
N GLY A 647 -7.86 7.86 16.69
CA GLY A 647 -8.92 8.78 16.35
C GLY A 647 -9.68 8.27 15.13
N TRP A 648 -11.00 8.35 15.19
CA TRP A 648 -11.90 7.94 14.13
C TRP A 648 -12.93 9.03 13.82
N PHE A 649 -13.32 9.10 12.57
CA PHE A 649 -14.50 9.81 12.16
C PHE A 649 -15.25 9.05 11.08
N VAL A 650 -16.56 8.96 11.25
CA VAL A 650 -17.50 8.45 10.26
C VAL A 650 -18.29 9.63 9.74
N GLY A 651 -18.14 9.94 8.45
CA GLY A 651 -18.93 10.94 7.75
C GLY A 651 -19.86 10.27 6.74
N ILE A 652 -21.14 10.65 6.77
CA ILE A 652 -22.19 10.08 5.92
C ILE A 652 -22.91 11.24 5.24
N THR A 653 -23.04 11.15 3.94
CA THR A 653 -23.99 11.90 3.12
C THR A 653 -24.94 10.90 2.45
N PRO A 654 -26.03 11.33 1.81
CA PRO A 654 -26.95 10.38 1.15
C PRO A 654 -26.28 9.47 0.12
N ASN A 655 -25.23 9.95 -0.56
CA ASN A 655 -24.59 9.25 -1.69
C ASN A 655 -23.11 8.89 -1.41
N LEU A 656 -22.60 9.10 -0.20
CA LEU A 656 -21.21 8.80 0.15
C LEU A 656 -21.07 8.46 1.64
N VAL A 657 -20.44 7.33 1.93
CA VAL A 657 -19.95 6.98 3.27
C VAL A 657 -18.44 7.07 3.27
N CYS A 658 -17.87 7.90 4.14
CA CYS A 658 -16.44 8.12 4.25
C CYS A 658 -15.98 7.90 5.69
N LEU A 659 -15.06 6.96 5.89
CA LEU A 659 -14.45 6.70 7.19
C LEU A 659 -12.99 7.14 7.17
N THR A 660 -12.59 7.82 8.23
CA THR A 660 -11.20 8.21 8.46
C THR A 660 -10.71 7.69 9.80
N TRP A 661 -9.45 7.24 9.80
CA TRP A 661 -8.71 6.80 10.97
C TRP A 661 -7.37 7.52 11.03
N VAL A 662 -6.91 7.80 12.26
CA VAL A 662 -5.58 8.35 12.54
C VAL A 662 -5.02 7.70 13.80
N GLY A 663 -3.77 7.25 13.75
CA GLY A 663 -3.07 6.64 14.89
C GLY A 663 -1.65 6.18 14.52
N ALA A 664 -0.87 5.72 15.49
CA ALA A 664 0.48 5.20 15.25
C ALA A 664 0.46 3.72 14.84
N ASP A 665 1.44 3.29 14.05
CA ASP A 665 1.62 1.87 13.66
C ASP A 665 1.83 0.98 14.89
N ASP A 666 2.64 1.43 15.85
CA ASP A 666 2.82 0.76 17.14
C ASP A 666 1.76 1.23 18.13
N HIS A 667 0.87 0.32 18.55
CA HIS A 667 -0.28 0.63 19.42
C HIS A 667 0.12 1.06 20.85
N ARG A 668 1.41 0.95 21.21
CA ARG A 668 1.95 1.48 22.48
C ARG A 668 2.17 2.99 22.41
N ILE A 669 2.15 3.58 21.22
CA ILE A 669 2.24 5.02 20.98
C ILE A 669 0.82 5.54 20.75
N GLY A 670 0.41 6.51 21.57
CA GLY A 670 -0.84 7.25 21.40
C GLY A 670 -0.58 8.75 21.34
N PHE A 671 -1.62 9.55 21.46
CA PHE A 671 -1.51 10.99 21.64
C PHE A 671 -1.37 11.33 23.13
N LYS A 672 -0.60 12.38 23.45
CA LYS A 672 -0.30 12.75 24.85
C LYS A 672 -1.54 13.09 25.67
N ASN A 673 -2.57 13.65 25.05
CA ASN A 673 -3.81 14.04 25.72
C ASN A 673 -5.00 14.01 24.75
N THR A 674 -6.21 14.05 25.32
CA THR A 674 -7.47 13.97 24.58
C THR A 674 -7.70 15.16 23.66
N ALA A 675 -7.24 16.36 24.04
CA ALA A 675 -7.43 17.56 23.21
C ALA A 675 -6.82 17.39 21.81
N ILE A 676 -5.64 16.78 21.72
CA ILE A 676 -4.96 16.50 20.46
C ILE A 676 -5.43 15.19 19.84
N GLY A 677 -5.62 14.14 20.64
CA GLY A 677 -5.86 12.77 20.16
C GLY A 677 -7.30 12.37 19.87
N GLN A 678 -8.28 13.19 20.26
CA GLN A 678 -9.68 12.91 19.98
C GLN A 678 -9.97 12.88 18.47
N GLY A 679 -10.89 12.00 18.04
CA GLY A 679 -11.28 11.87 16.63
C GLY A 679 -11.75 13.18 15.98
N ALA A 680 -12.31 14.11 16.75
CA ALA A 680 -12.73 15.43 16.27
C ALA A 680 -11.55 16.36 15.88
N ASN A 681 -10.34 16.09 16.38
CA ASN A 681 -9.13 16.84 16.07
C ASN A 681 -8.17 16.09 15.15
N THR A 682 -8.29 14.76 15.04
CA THR A 682 -7.39 13.92 14.24
C THR A 682 -8.04 13.44 12.94
N ALA A 683 -9.11 12.66 13.00
CA ALA A 683 -9.70 12.01 11.84
C ALA A 683 -10.74 12.89 11.11
N LEU A 684 -11.55 13.64 11.85
CA LEU A 684 -12.62 14.50 11.31
C LEU A 684 -12.10 15.57 10.33
N PRO A 685 -10.99 16.29 10.61
CA PRO A 685 -10.47 17.30 9.69
C PRO A 685 -10.17 16.81 8.27
N ILE A 686 -9.74 15.55 8.12
CA ILE A 686 -9.45 14.96 6.80
C ILE A 686 -10.74 14.90 5.96
N PHE A 687 -11.82 14.37 6.55
CA PHE A 687 -13.14 14.36 5.92
C PHE A 687 -13.65 15.78 5.62
N ALA A 688 -13.44 16.70 6.57
CA ALA A 688 -13.93 18.07 6.44
C ALA A 688 -13.28 18.80 5.24
N LYS A 689 -11.95 18.68 5.11
CA LYS A 689 -11.18 19.24 4.00
C LYS A 689 -11.57 18.61 2.67
N LEU A 690 -11.72 17.27 2.63
CA LEU A 690 -12.24 16.58 1.45
C LEU A 690 -13.61 17.15 1.04
N MET A 691 -14.56 17.26 1.97
CA MET A 691 -15.89 17.82 1.66
C MET A 691 -15.85 19.28 1.22
N GLN A 692 -14.95 20.11 1.75
CA GLN A 692 -14.75 21.48 1.26
C GLN A 692 -14.28 21.49 -0.20
N GLN A 693 -13.35 20.62 -0.55
CA GLN A 693 -12.87 20.48 -1.92
C GLN A 693 -13.95 19.92 -2.85
N LEU A 694 -14.71 18.91 -2.42
CA LEU A 694 -15.85 18.40 -3.19
C LEU A 694 -16.93 19.47 -3.40
N ASN A 695 -17.18 20.34 -2.41
CA ASN A 695 -18.13 21.45 -2.53
C ASN A 695 -17.70 22.50 -3.54
N ALA A 696 -16.38 22.71 -3.69
CA ALA A 696 -15.83 23.67 -4.64
C ALA A 696 -15.94 23.19 -6.10
N ASP A 697 -16.27 21.91 -6.32
CA ASP A 697 -16.24 21.28 -7.62
C ASP A 697 -17.62 20.73 -8.03
N SER A 698 -18.18 21.31 -9.09
CA SER A 698 -19.52 20.99 -9.58
C SER A 698 -19.72 19.53 -10.03
N GLU A 699 -18.63 18.81 -10.33
CA GLU A 699 -18.66 17.39 -10.69
C GLU A 699 -19.25 16.54 -9.56
N PHE A 700 -19.02 16.93 -8.30
CA PHE A 700 -19.49 16.22 -7.12
C PHE A 700 -20.85 16.73 -6.59
N SER A 701 -21.55 17.57 -7.35
CA SER A 701 -22.88 18.12 -6.98
C SER A 701 -23.90 17.05 -6.58
N LYS A 702 -23.84 15.85 -7.16
CA LYS A 702 -24.69 14.71 -6.77
C LYS A 702 -24.44 14.22 -5.35
N ILE A 703 -23.26 14.43 -4.80
CA ILE A 703 -22.91 14.10 -3.41
C ILE A 703 -23.16 15.32 -2.53
N THR A 704 -22.67 16.48 -2.94
CA THR A 704 -22.63 17.68 -2.09
C THR A 704 -23.99 18.36 -1.93
N ASN A 705 -24.86 18.31 -2.93
CA ASN A 705 -26.21 18.89 -2.85
C ASN A 705 -27.28 17.88 -2.43
N ALA A 706 -26.92 16.61 -2.25
CA ALA A 706 -27.87 15.59 -1.80
C ALA A 706 -28.38 15.90 -0.41
N ARG A 707 -29.66 15.56 -0.16
CA ARG A 707 -30.33 15.74 1.12
C ARG A 707 -30.82 14.41 1.65
N PHE A 708 -30.81 14.25 2.98
CA PHE A 708 -31.41 13.07 3.58
C PHE A 708 -32.94 13.11 3.39
N GLU A 709 -33.56 11.94 3.40
CA GLU A 709 -35.02 11.86 3.45
C GLU A 709 -35.53 12.51 4.74
N PRO A 710 -36.51 13.43 4.67
CA PRO A 710 -37.08 14.02 5.87
C PRO A 710 -37.86 12.98 6.67
N LEU A 711 -37.90 13.16 7.98
CA LEU A 711 -38.74 12.37 8.87
C LEU A 711 -40.22 12.54 8.52
N SER A 712 -40.98 11.45 8.52
CA SER A 712 -42.45 11.53 8.43
C SER A 712 -43.01 12.30 9.63
N PRO A 713 -44.22 12.89 9.55
CA PRO A 713 -44.84 13.53 10.71
C PRO A 713 -44.87 12.62 11.96
N SER A 714 -45.26 11.36 11.80
CA SER A 714 -45.28 10.39 12.90
C SER A 714 -43.91 10.17 13.54
N LEU A 715 -42.84 10.07 12.72
CA LEU A 715 -41.48 9.90 13.23
C LEU A 715 -40.96 11.17 13.90
N ARG A 716 -41.35 12.35 13.42
CA ARG A 716 -41.01 13.62 14.07
C ARG A 716 -41.64 13.71 15.45
N ASP A 717 -42.93 13.41 15.55
CA ASP A 717 -43.67 13.44 16.82
C ASP A 717 -43.05 12.44 17.83
N MET A 718 -42.65 11.24 17.38
CA MET A 718 -41.96 10.25 18.24
C MET A 718 -40.57 10.68 18.70
N MET A 719 -39.93 11.64 18.03
CA MET A 719 -38.62 12.18 18.40
C MET A 719 -38.71 13.55 19.09
N GLU A 720 -39.92 14.10 19.25
CA GLU A 720 -40.15 15.42 19.82
C GLU A 720 -40.26 15.34 21.35
N CYS A 721 -39.10 15.27 22.00
CA CYS A 721 -38.99 15.27 23.46
C CYS A 721 -37.83 16.17 23.93
N PRO A 722 -37.88 16.67 25.18
CA PRO A 722 -36.80 17.46 25.75
C PRO A 722 -35.44 16.76 25.66
N PRO A 723 -34.33 17.47 25.39
CA PRO A 723 -33.00 16.84 25.28
C PRO A 723 -32.53 16.21 26.61
N GLN A 724 -33.04 16.70 27.73
CA GLN A 724 -32.71 16.23 29.06
C GLN A 724 -33.88 16.41 30.03
N GLU A 725 -33.95 15.55 31.02
CA GLU A 725 -34.90 15.60 32.13
C GLU A 725 -34.18 15.37 33.46
N ARG A 726 -34.70 15.96 34.54
CA ARG A 726 -34.08 15.89 35.86
C ARG A 726 -34.94 15.05 36.79
N ASP A 727 -34.31 14.17 37.57
CA ASP A 727 -34.99 13.37 38.59
C ASP A 727 -35.80 14.27 39.53
N ASN A 728 -37.02 13.84 39.83
CA ASN A 728 -37.90 14.53 40.76
C ASN A 728 -37.43 14.35 42.22
N PHE A 729 -37.93 15.20 43.12
CA PHE A 729 -37.52 15.21 44.54
C PHE A 729 -37.61 13.83 45.23
N LEU A 730 -38.64 13.04 44.92
CA LEU A 730 -38.81 11.69 45.47
C LEU A 730 -37.77 10.69 44.94
N GLU A 731 -37.50 10.69 43.63
CA GLU A 731 -36.47 9.83 43.01
C GLU A 731 -35.08 10.13 43.58
N ARG A 732 -34.78 11.41 43.81
CA ARG A 732 -33.54 11.83 44.48
C ARG A 732 -33.41 11.30 45.90
N LEU A 733 -34.52 11.25 46.65
CA LEU A 733 -34.56 10.74 48.02
C LEU A 733 -34.34 9.23 48.13
N PHE A 734 -34.80 8.45 47.14
CA PHE A 734 -34.66 6.99 47.13
C PHE A 734 -33.40 6.51 46.39
N SER A 735 -32.85 7.31 45.46
CA SER A 735 -31.62 7.00 44.69
C SER A 735 -30.35 6.85 45.54
N GLY A 736 -30.38 7.26 46.82
CA GLY A 736 -29.24 7.20 47.74
C GLY A 736 -29.23 6.03 48.73
N LYS A 737 -30.30 5.22 48.82
CA LYS A 737 -30.41 4.19 49.88
C LYS A 737 -30.42 2.73 49.44
N ASP A 738 -30.78 2.42 48.20
CA ASP A 738 -30.85 1.05 47.70
C ASP A 738 -30.18 0.96 46.33
N GLU A 739 -28.95 0.44 46.26
CA GLU A 739 -28.34 -0.26 45.11
C GLU A 739 -26.81 -0.42 45.27
N LYS A 740 -26.40 -1.02 46.40
CA LYS A 740 -25.25 -1.92 46.37
C LYS A 740 -25.83 -3.30 46.03
N SER A 741 -25.44 -3.85 44.88
CA SER A 741 -25.89 -5.11 44.27
C SER A 741 -27.36 -5.18 43.83
N SER A 742 -27.63 -4.89 42.55
CA SER A 742 -28.80 -5.41 41.85
C SER A 742 -28.40 -6.72 41.13
N GLU A 743 -28.70 -7.88 41.72
CA GLU A 743 -28.74 -9.15 40.98
C GLU A 743 -29.86 -9.08 39.90
N PRO A 744 -29.66 -9.63 38.70
CA PRO A 744 -30.72 -9.72 37.71
C PRO A 744 -31.81 -10.69 38.20
N LYS A 745 -33.06 -10.19 38.26
CA LYS A 745 -34.26 -11.00 38.58
C LYS A 745 -34.34 -12.21 37.64
N LYS A 746 -34.13 -13.41 38.17
CA LYS A 746 -34.47 -14.68 37.49
C LYS A 746 -35.95 -14.70 37.13
N GLU A 747 -36.25 -14.85 35.85
CA GLU A 747 -37.58 -15.19 35.35
C GLU A 747 -38.10 -16.46 36.05
N LYS A 748 -39.13 -16.32 36.87
CA LYS A 748 -39.96 -17.45 37.29
C LYS A 748 -40.78 -17.91 36.09
N LYS A 749 -40.29 -18.95 35.39
CA LYS A 749 -41.13 -19.79 34.51
C LYS A 749 -42.38 -20.21 35.28
N LYS A 750 -43.54 -19.66 34.94
CA LYS A 750 -44.86 -20.18 35.33
C LYS A 750 -44.99 -21.60 34.79
N LYS A 751 -44.71 -22.61 35.62
CA LYS A 751 -45.11 -23.98 35.34
C LYS A 751 -46.63 -24.07 35.46
N GLY A 752 -47.26 -24.39 34.33
CA GLY A 752 -48.70 -24.47 34.19
C GLY A 752 -49.37 -25.42 35.18
N PHE A 753 -50.50 -24.93 35.69
CA PHE A 753 -51.46 -25.57 36.59
C PHE A 753 -52.08 -26.88 36.02
N PHE A 754 -51.80 -27.23 34.76
CA PHE A 754 -52.43 -28.35 34.05
C PHE A 754 -51.64 -29.67 34.03
N LYS A 755 -50.41 -29.73 34.58
CA LYS A 755 -49.62 -30.98 34.57
C LYS A 755 -49.79 -31.86 35.82
N ARG A 756 -50.72 -31.52 36.71
CA ARG A 756 -50.99 -32.23 37.98
C ARG A 756 -52.26 -33.10 37.94
N LEU A 757 -52.97 -33.14 36.81
CA LEU A 757 -54.25 -33.87 36.66
C LEU A 757 -54.18 -35.13 35.80
N PHE A 758 -53.09 -35.35 35.06
CA PHE A 758 -52.92 -36.56 34.24
C PHE A 758 -51.52 -37.14 34.41
N GLY A 759 -51.33 -37.84 35.53
CA GLY A 759 -50.23 -38.78 35.67
C GLY A 759 -50.66 -40.14 35.13
N LYS A 760 -49.94 -40.65 34.12
CA LYS A 760 -49.85 -42.09 33.88
C LYS A 760 -48.38 -42.49 34.05
N LYS A 761 -48.19 -43.52 34.87
CA LYS A 761 -46.98 -44.35 34.95
C LYS A 761 -46.68 -44.95 33.57
N ASP A 762 -45.42 -45.18 33.27
CA ASP A 762 -44.87 -46.53 33.17
C ASP A 762 -43.35 -46.49 32.94
N ASP A 763 -42.73 -47.62 33.27
CA ASP A 763 -41.31 -47.84 33.57
C ASP A 763 -40.37 -47.78 32.35
N ASN A 764 -39.26 -47.04 32.52
CA ASN A 764 -37.85 -47.44 32.30
C ASN A 764 -36.93 -46.22 32.31
#